data_AF-A0A840S7B6-F1
#
_entry.id   AF-A0A840S7B6-F1
#
_cell.length_a   1.000
_cell.length_b   1.000
_cell.length_c   1.000
_cell.angle_alpha   90.00
_cell.angle_beta   90.00
_cell.angle_gamma   90.00
#
_symmetry.space_group_name_H-M   'P 1'
#
loop_
_entity.id
_entity.type
_entity.pdbx_description
1 polymer ?
#
loop_
_entity_poly.entity_id
_entity_poly.type
_entity_poly.pdbx_seq_one_letter_code
_entity_poly.pdbx_strand_id
1 'polypeptide(L)'
;MTVHSPAAVVRKGSVLLPLALGLLLAGCQQPKQRDVDVEEIHRDPPAISGACPALVADWLQRMPSAERRIEPADCTRLAATPLFAWGEPKDRMSGTPFVLNVRRAGGAVVSSRTGLLEPRARLDQALSVGDYEWAVSYTSTSGNSVNTQWRRFGIEQLTRTLTSNLGTNAQSSANATSAFELPDGQAMVSLVAARSRPRMLAAGSSYAAIRSASLQGDHLPVLAALRSRCSWLGSLALPTNPDTANSATARNLVQTARTERFNIETLALVGQLDSNATLLAQAKARLLSLAAWSPSGLSSEEKAVQANREIYLALAQGIDLLGSTLTSSERSTVALSLRARVLKAANSLSLLDRVPYDAISQTNLRYITQALMLSLGLAEFPEAQAQLVRFWDLNLSQANLWSSDGSFGNGIAYAWYNLNSAAPFAAAVRVISGVNLYRLSHYARMGEQLIAFTAPNWPQTSAFGDEQENRQLYDFYSPSSYRLHAQQTRSPLDAWYWQAKPGNLSKPSDVNVWQLLLLGADNSPLPAPSAPSVNDWFSPDTGLAALHMDIKRGDRTSVFFRASRHGLYAHSQADQNALVYVSQGQPLLVNAGYYPYYNSPHHKNTRASRFKNTLSFDGGFGQSENAANLGVRPGDPIQSMDANGALIRTQSLGTLSAVTGDATAAYRALDLARFVWRPTLSNAVRSVVMDKANGVTLVYDWATSDVPRQWELNFHSPNSFAVNAATVSAQNGGASVCMDRYGPATGFSQTQAWEVAPETNLPAQAHARFATLSKSVEFAHLMVLRDGCRNLPVQVTQSGTLVSVVVAGRQIAQFDKRALGLTP
;
A
#
# COMPACT_ATOMS: atom_id res chain seq x y z
N MET A 1 -33.89 11.64 -13.94
CA MET A 1 -34.67 10.39 -13.94
C MET A 1 -33.87 9.35 -13.19
N THR A 2 -34.51 8.82 -12.15
CA THR A 2 -34.06 7.97 -11.06
C THR A 2 -34.10 6.48 -11.43
N VAL A 3 -33.17 5.68 -10.89
CA VAL A 3 -33.28 4.21 -10.78
C VAL A 3 -32.68 3.84 -9.42
N HIS A 4 -33.44 3.84 -8.32
CA HIS A 4 -34.26 2.76 -7.74
C HIS A 4 -33.50 1.48 -7.35
N SER A 5 -33.38 1.34 -6.04
CA SER A 5 -33.07 0.14 -5.24
C SER A 5 -34.26 -0.83 -5.28
N PRO A 6 -34.07 -2.16 -5.31
CA PRO A 6 -35.17 -3.09 -5.05
C PRO A 6 -35.16 -3.52 -3.58
N ALA A 7 -36.24 -3.16 -2.88
CA ALA A 7 -36.64 -3.76 -1.61
C ALA A 7 -37.52 -5.00 -1.84
N ALA A 8 -37.56 -5.84 -0.82
CA ALA A 8 -38.12 -7.18 -0.73
C ALA A 8 -39.60 -7.34 -1.12
N VAL A 9 -39.94 -8.55 -1.60
CA VAL A 9 -41.31 -9.09 -1.61
C VAL A 9 -41.31 -10.42 -0.87
N VAL A 10 -42.16 -10.49 0.16
CA VAL A 10 -42.48 -11.69 0.96
C VAL A 10 -43.49 -12.56 0.20
N ARG A 11 -43.20 -13.86 0.02
CA ARG A 11 -44.22 -14.91 -0.10
C ARG A 11 -43.81 -16.15 0.70
N LYS A 12 -44.82 -16.70 1.39
CA LYS A 12 -44.76 -17.79 2.39
C LYS A 12 -44.41 -19.15 1.78
N GLY A 13 -43.71 -19.95 2.60
CA GLY A 13 -43.95 -21.38 2.76
C GLY A 13 -43.05 -22.33 1.98
N SER A 14 -42.04 -22.90 2.64
CA SER A 14 -41.88 -24.34 2.88
C SER A 14 -40.53 -24.63 3.55
N VAL A 15 -40.60 -25.42 4.62
CA VAL A 15 -39.53 -25.83 5.53
C VAL A 15 -38.51 -26.70 4.80
N LEU A 16 -37.20 -26.46 5.01
CA LEU A 16 -36.12 -27.48 5.01
C LEU A 16 -34.87 -26.90 5.72
N LEU A 17 -34.26 -27.75 6.55
CA LEU A 17 -33.30 -27.51 7.64
C LEU A 17 -32.02 -26.70 7.31
N PRO A 18 -31.42 -25.99 8.30
CA PRO A 18 -30.11 -25.37 8.16
C PRO A 18 -29.00 -26.35 8.59
N LEU A 19 -28.15 -26.76 7.66
CA LEU A 19 -26.92 -27.51 7.93
C LEU A 19 -25.79 -26.92 7.09
N ALA A 20 -25.50 -25.62 7.29
CA ALA A 20 -24.36 -24.95 6.65
C ALA A 20 -23.90 -23.66 7.38
N LEU A 21 -24.13 -23.53 8.70
CA LEU A 21 -23.83 -22.29 9.44
C LEU A 21 -22.73 -22.45 10.51
N GLY A 22 -21.81 -23.40 10.34
CA GLY A 22 -20.76 -23.72 11.32
C GLY A 22 -19.32 -23.38 10.94
N LEU A 23 -19.01 -22.94 9.72
CA LEU A 23 -17.62 -22.90 9.21
C LEU A 23 -17.05 -21.52 8.87
N LEU A 24 -17.75 -20.43 9.20
CA LEU A 24 -17.32 -19.05 8.87
C LEU A 24 -16.57 -18.32 10.01
N LEU A 25 -16.20 -19.00 11.10
CA LEU A 25 -15.60 -18.39 12.29
C LEU A 25 -14.08 -18.57 12.46
N ALA A 26 -13.36 -19.17 11.50
CA ALA A 26 -11.93 -19.46 11.66
C ALA A 26 -10.97 -18.69 10.71
N GLY A 27 -11.46 -17.71 9.94
CA GLY A 27 -10.68 -17.08 8.86
C GLY A 27 -9.68 -15.98 9.26
N CYS A 28 -9.51 -15.65 10.55
CA CYS A 28 -8.62 -14.58 11.01
C CYS A 28 -7.59 -15.01 12.07
N GLN A 29 -7.36 -16.32 12.23
CA GLN A 29 -6.23 -16.81 13.04
C GLN A 29 -5.14 -17.31 12.10
N GLN A 30 -4.04 -16.56 12.02
CA GLN A 30 -2.79 -17.14 11.52
C GLN A 30 -2.47 -18.36 12.40
N PRO A 31 -2.17 -19.54 11.83
CA PRO A 31 -1.71 -20.66 12.65
C PRO A 31 -0.43 -20.24 13.38
N LYS A 32 -0.39 -20.47 14.69
CA LYS A 32 0.83 -20.35 15.50
C LYS A 32 1.93 -21.21 14.87
N GLN A 33 2.94 -20.57 14.28
CA GLN A 33 4.17 -21.24 13.86
C GLN A 33 4.88 -21.79 15.10
N ARG A 34 5.17 -23.10 15.12
CA ARG A 34 6.05 -23.74 16.10
C ARG A 34 7.51 -23.65 15.65
N ASP A 35 8.39 -23.62 16.64
CA ASP A 35 9.83 -23.37 16.59
C ASP A 35 10.62 -24.43 15.82
N VAL A 36 11.51 -24.02 14.89
CA VAL A 36 12.69 -24.81 14.49
C VAL A 36 13.82 -23.89 13.98
N ASP A 37 15.05 -24.34 14.26
CA ASP A 37 16.39 -23.86 13.98
C ASP A 37 16.66 -23.41 12.52
N VAL A 38 17.38 -22.29 12.34
CA VAL A 38 17.51 -21.52 11.08
C VAL A 38 18.99 -21.43 10.65
N GLU A 39 19.54 -22.49 10.06
CA GLU A 39 20.94 -22.48 9.59
C GLU A 39 21.16 -22.43 8.06
N GLU A 40 20.15 -22.53 7.19
CA GLU A 40 20.42 -22.60 5.73
C GLU A 40 19.47 -21.82 4.81
N ILE A 41 19.15 -20.58 5.14
CA ILE A 41 18.35 -19.70 4.28
C ILE A 41 18.99 -18.30 4.31
N HIS A 42 18.85 -17.52 3.23
CA HIS A 42 19.24 -16.12 3.09
C HIS A 42 20.60 -15.87 2.41
N ARG A 43 20.58 -15.86 1.07
CA ARG A 43 21.34 -14.88 0.30
C ARG A 43 20.34 -13.85 -0.22
N ASP A 44 20.39 -12.64 0.32
CA ASP A 44 19.73 -11.50 -0.28
C ASP A 44 20.29 -11.33 -1.72
N PRO A 45 19.49 -10.96 -2.72
CA PRO A 45 20.04 -10.59 -4.02
C PRO A 45 21.06 -9.46 -3.83
N PRO A 46 22.20 -9.49 -4.55
CA PRO A 46 23.26 -8.51 -4.36
C PRO A 46 22.72 -7.10 -4.59
N ALA A 47 23.16 -6.19 -3.71
CA ALA A 47 22.97 -4.76 -3.88
C ALA A 47 23.35 -4.35 -5.32
N ILE A 48 22.57 -3.41 -5.85
CA ILE A 48 22.85 -2.69 -7.07
C ILE A 48 24.34 -2.28 -7.06
N SER A 49 25.01 -2.54 -8.18
CA SER A 49 26.43 -2.32 -8.44
C SER A 49 27.08 -1.18 -7.64
N GLY A 50 28.10 -1.51 -6.83
CA GLY A 50 29.31 -0.69 -6.74
C GLY A 50 29.76 -0.10 -5.40
N ALA A 51 28.95 -0.02 -4.34
CA ALA A 51 29.38 0.71 -3.12
C ALA A 51 29.04 0.09 -1.76
N CYS A 52 28.30 -1.03 -1.70
CA CYS A 52 27.90 -1.64 -0.44
C CYS A 52 28.18 -3.16 -0.45
N PRO A 53 29.36 -3.60 0.03
CA PRO A 53 29.64 -5.02 0.21
C PRO A 53 28.57 -5.69 1.06
N ALA A 54 28.13 -6.90 0.69
CA ALA A 54 27.12 -7.63 1.45
C ALA A 54 27.58 -7.85 2.90
N LEU A 55 26.69 -7.58 3.86
CA LEU A 55 26.93 -7.83 5.27
C LEU A 55 26.90 -9.34 5.55
N VAL A 56 27.78 -9.84 6.42
CA VAL A 56 27.69 -11.22 6.93
C VAL A 56 26.36 -11.36 7.68
N ALA A 57 25.57 -12.38 7.34
CA ALA A 57 24.23 -12.55 7.91
C ALA A 57 24.27 -12.87 9.41
N ASP A 58 23.71 -11.97 10.23
CA ASP A 58 23.42 -12.19 11.65
C ASP A 58 21.99 -12.72 11.88
N TRP A 59 21.57 -12.81 13.14
CA TRP A 59 20.22 -13.24 13.52
C TRP A 59 19.12 -12.38 12.88
N LEU A 60 19.35 -11.07 12.73
CA LEU A 60 18.38 -10.15 12.15
C LEU A 60 18.26 -10.38 10.65
N GLN A 61 19.36 -10.55 9.90
CA GLN A 61 19.27 -10.99 8.48
C GLN A 61 18.63 -12.36 8.29
N ARG A 62 18.62 -13.21 9.32
CA ARG A 62 18.00 -14.55 9.26
C ARG A 62 16.52 -14.58 9.64
N MET A 63 15.97 -13.47 10.14
CA MET A 63 14.54 -13.41 10.44
C MET A 63 13.72 -13.46 9.15
N PRO A 64 12.49 -14.03 9.20
CA PRO A 64 11.51 -13.89 8.12
C PRO A 64 11.36 -12.43 7.71
N SER A 65 11.36 -12.15 6.41
CA SER A 65 11.39 -10.76 5.89
C SER A 65 10.22 -9.91 6.41
N ALA A 66 9.07 -10.51 6.68
CA ALA A 66 7.89 -9.84 7.24
C ALA A 66 7.99 -9.49 8.74
N GLU A 67 8.97 -10.02 9.47
CA GLU A 67 9.21 -9.71 10.89
C GLU A 67 10.49 -8.91 11.09
N ARG A 68 11.35 -8.90 10.08
CA ARG A 68 12.74 -8.48 10.18
C ARG A 68 12.92 -7.03 10.62
N ARG A 69 12.19 -6.07 10.03
CA ARG A 69 12.37 -4.60 10.14
C ARG A 69 13.84 -4.17 10.23
N ILE A 70 14.40 -3.50 9.23
CA ILE A 70 15.78 -2.99 9.36
C ILE A 70 15.78 -1.52 9.00
N GLU A 71 15.71 -0.67 10.01
CA GLU A 71 15.74 0.77 9.84
C GLU A 71 16.80 1.39 10.75
N PRO A 72 17.77 2.14 10.21
CA PRO A 72 18.08 2.27 8.78
C PRO A 72 18.65 0.97 8.20
N ALA A 73 18.27 0.63 6.97
CA ALA A 73 18.87 -0.50 6.25
C ALA A 73 20.38 -0.24 5.98
N ASP A 74 21.15 -1.31 5.79
CA ASP A 74 22.59 -1.19 5.53
C ASP A 74 22.86 -0.34 4.27
N CYS A 75 23.82 0.58 4.39
CA CYS A 75 24.18 1.60 3.41
C CYS A 75 23.09 2.62 3.06
N THR A 76 22.03 2.74 3.86
CA THR A 76 21.02 3.79 3.66
C THR A 76 21.62 5.18 3.87
N ARG A 77 21.19 6.15 3.06
CA ARG A 77 21.53 7.56 3.20
C ARG A 77 20.30 8.33 3.67
N LEU A 78 20.46 9.11 4.73
CA LEU A 78 19.36 9.81 5.40
C LEU A 78 19.62 11.31 5.42
N ALA A 79 18.56 12.07 5.20
CA ALA A 79 18.57 13.53 5.28
C ALA A 79 17.88 14.06 6.55
N ALA A 80 17.57 13.18 7.51
CA ALA A 80 16.87 13.50 8.76
C ALA A 80 17.39 12.62 9.90
N THR A 81 17.01 12.95 11.15
CA THR A 81 17.35 12.14 12.32
C THR A 81 16.90 10.69 12.12
N PRO A 82 17.80 9.71 12.26
CA PRO A 82 17.46 8.31 12.06
C PRO A 82 16.46 7.84 13.13
N LEU A 83 15.45 7.11 12.69
CA LEU A 83 14.63 6.25 13.54
C LEU A 83 15.20 4.85 13.43
N PHE A 84 15.46 4.21 14.58
CA PHE A 84 15.96 2.85 14.62
C PHE A 84 14.81 1.88 14.87
N ALA A 85 14.73 0.82 14.08
CA ALA A 85 13.82 -0.30 14.32
C ALA A 85 14.46 -1.61 13.85
N TRP A 86 14.23 -2.66 14.64
CA TRP A 86 14.67 -4.03 14.35
C TRP A 86 13.54 -5.03 14.59
N GLY A 87 13.75 -6.29 14.22
CA GLY A 87 12.84 -7.39 14.50
C GLY A 87 13.02 -7.91 15.92
N GLU A 88 11.97 -8.49 16.51
CA GLU A 88 12.06 -9.10 17.83
C GLU A 88 12.43 -10.59 17.72
N PRO A 89 13.62 -11.01 18.20
CA PRO A 89 14.03 -12.40 18.12
C PRO A 89 13.21 -13.28 19.08
N LYS A 90 12.85 -14.49 18.62
CA LYS A 90 11.98 -15.41 19.35
C LYS A 90 12.60 -15.94 20.65
N ASP A 91 13.91 -16.11 20.67
CA ASP A 91 14.67 -16.59 21.82
C ASP A 91 15.04 -15.45 22.79
N ARG A 92 14.49 -14.24 22.65
CA ARG A 92 14.73 -13.16 23.60
C ARG A 92 14.12 -13.46 24.97
N MET A 93 14.91 -13.25 26.03
CA MET A 93 14.40 -13.24 27.40
C MET A 93 13.45 -12.05 27.61
N SER A 94 12.15 -12.34 27.70
CA SER A 94 11.12 -11.32 27.89
C SER A 94 11.35 -10.56 29.21
N GLY A 95 11.39 -9.22 29.16
CA GLY A 95 11.66 -8.35 30.31
C GLY A 95 13.09 -7.82 30.38
N THR A 96 14.03 -8.42 29.65
CA THR A 96 15.39 -7.86 29.51
C THR A 96 15.44 -6.85 28.35
N PRO A 97 15.89 -5.61 28.59
CA PRO A 97 15.93 -4.60 27.55
C PRO A 97 16.98 -4.88 26.46
N PHE A 98 16.71 -4.41 25.25
CA PHE A 98 17.72 -4.29 24.21
C PHE A 98 18.73 -3.18 24.56
N VAL A 99 19.89 -3.25 23.92
CA VAL A 99 20.86 -2.14 23.85
C VAL A 99 21.14 -1.80 22.40
N LEU A 100 20.88 -0.56 21.99
CA LEU A 100 21.27 -0.04 20.69
C LEU A 100 22.55 0.78 20.84
N ASN A 101 23.56 0.51 20.01
CA ASN A 101 24.77 1.30 19.91
C ASN A 101 24.91 1.91 18.52
N VAL A 102 25.32 3.18 18.46
CA VAL A 102 25.64 3.90 17.23
C VAL A 102 27.05 4.44 17.33
N ARG A 103 27.88 4.21 16.32
CA ARG A 103 29.26 4.69 16.24
C ARG A 103 29.51 5.43 14.94
N ARG A 104 30.54 6.29 14.90
CA ARG A 104 31.09 6.75 13.60
C ARG A 104 31.66 5.56 12.86
N ALA A 105 31.59 5.54 11.54
CA ALA A 105 32.10 4.42 10.74
C ALA A 105 33.54 4.04 11.12
N GLY A 106 33.76 2.80 11.57
CA GLY A 106 35.05 2.30 12.04
C GLY A 106 35.62 2.99 13.31
N GLY A 107 34.84 3.86 13.96
CA GLY A 107 35.26 4.69 15.08
C GLY A 107 34.57 4.37 16.41
N ALA A 108 34.61 5.33 17.33
CA ALA A 108 34.02 5.20 18.67
C ALA A 108 32.50 5.29 18.67
N VAL A 109 31.86 4.63 19.65
CA VAL A 109 30.43 4.77 19.94
C VAL A 109 30.12 6.22 20.30
N VAL A 110 29.19 6.83 19.57
CA VAL A 110 28.73 8.21 19.77
C VAL A 110 27.39 8.27 20.50
N SER A 111 26.63 7.18 20.51
CA SER A 111 25.38 7.07 21.24
C SER A 111 25.11 5.63 21.65
N SER A 112 24.60 5.44 22.86
CA SER A 112 24.13 4.16 23.36
C SER A 112 22.77 4.35 24.02
N ARG A 113 21.79 3.54 23.64
CA ARG A 113 20.43 3.53 24.19
C ARG A 113 20.21 2.20 24.89
N THR A 114 19.99 2.26 26.20
CA THR A 114 19.68 1.12 27.06
C THR A 114 18.23 1.18 27.55
N GLY A 115 17.74 0.14 28.23
CA GLY A 115 16.38 0.15 28.79
C GLY A 115 15.26 0.03 27.75
N LEU A 116 15.59 -0.33 26.50
CA LEU A 116 14.66 -0.45 25.40
C LEU A 116 13.86 -1.76 25.49
N LEU A 117 12.58 -1.69 25.84
CA LEU A 117 11.72 -2.88 25.92
C LEU A 117 11.19 -3.28 24.54
N GLU A 118 10.91 -2.30 23.69
CA GLU A 118 10.48 -2.45 22.30
C GLU A 118 11.67 -2.46 21.33
N PRO A 119 11.55 -3.13 20.17
CA PRO A 119 12.62 -3.23 19.18
C PRO A 119 12.72 -1.98 18.28
N ARG A 120 12.71 -0.80 18.91
CA ARG A 120 12.76 0.50 18.25
C ARG A 120 13.34 1.55 19.18
N ALA A 121 14.04 2.54 18.62
CA ALA A 121 14.62 3.62 19.39
C ALA A 121 14.77 4.91 18.57
N ARG A 122 14.77 6.03 19.28
CA ARG A 122 15.31 7.31 18.80
C ARG A 122 16.64 7.56 19.47
N LEU A 123 17.45 8.47 18.94
CA LEU A 123 18.61 8.98 19.67
C LEU A 123 18.18 10.19 20.49
N ASP A 124 18.82 10.39 21.65
CA ASP A 124 18.56 11.57 22.50
C ASP A 124 19.16 12.84 21.89
N GLN A 125 20.11 12.69 20.97
CA GLN A 125 20.78 13.77 20.27
C GLN A 125 20.85 13.46 18.77
N ALA A 126 20.66 14.49 17.96
CA ALA A 126 20.83 14.40 16.52
C ALA A 126 22.30 14.09 16.16
N LEU A 127 22.49 13.32 15.08
CA LEU A 127 23.82 13.04 14.54
C LEU A 127 24.24 14.16 13.57
N SER A 128 25.53 14.49 13.58
CA SER A 128 26.12 15.35 12.54
C SER A 128 26.17 14.66 11.18
N VAL A 129 26.36 15.41 10.09
CA VAL A 129 26.66 14.84 8.77
C VAL A 129 27.89 13.93 8.85
N GLY A 130 27.82 12.76 8.21
CA GLY A 130 28.89 11.77 8.19
C GLY A 130 28.39 10.33 8.06
N ASP A 131 29.33 9.39 8.01
CA ASP A 131 29.04 7.96 7.96
C ASP A 131 29.08 7.32 9.35
N TYR A 132 28.10 6.47 9.62
CA TYR A 132 27.84 5.85 10.90
C TYR A 132 27.57 4.36 10.75
N GLU A 133 27.65 3.66 11.88
CA GLU A 133 27.28 2.26 11.99
C GLU A 133 26.42 2.03 13.24
N TRP A 134 25.46 1.11 13.16
CA TRP A 134 24.61 0.74 14.29
C TRP A 134 24.55 -0.77 14.51
N ALA A 135 24.43 -1.17 15.77
CA ALA A 135 24.24 -2.55 16.18
C ALA A 135 23.31 -2.61 17.39
N VAL A 136 22.53 -3.68 17.49
CA VAL A 136 21.66 -3.97 18.62
C VAL A 136 22.05 -5.28 19.29
N SER A 137 21.92 -5.32 20.61
CA SER A 137 22.09 -6.52 21.40
C SER A 137 20.86 -6.85 22.23
N TYR A 138 20.67 -8.14 22.51
CA TYR A 138 19.64 -8.65 23.41
C TYR A 138 20.19 -9.82 24.24
N THR A 139 19.49 -10.15 25.32
CA THR A 139 19.77 -11.35 26.11
C THR A 139 18.85 -12.48 25.69
N SER A 140 19.41 -13.62 25.26
CA SER A 140 18.65 -14.81 24.92
C SER A 140 18.05 -15.48 26.16
N THR A 141 17.11 -16.40 25.98
CA THR A 141 16.51 -17.23 27.03
C THR A 141 17.54 -18.14 27.71
N SER A 142 18.68 -18.42 27.06
CA SER A 142 19.84 -19.08 27.64
C SER A 142 20.75 -18.16 28.46
N GLY A 143 20.44 -16.87 28.54
CA GLY A 143 21.21 -15.87 29.29
C GLY A 143 22.40 -15.26 28.53
N ASN A 144 22.60 -15.63 27.26
CA ASN A 144 23.71 -15.12 26.45
C ASN A 144 23.39 -13.74 25.87
N SER A 145 24.39 -12.88 25.78
CA SER A 145 24.28 -11.62 25.01
C SER A 145 24.50 -11.91 23.52
N VAL A 146 23.48 -11.65 22.71
CA VAL A 146 23.50 -11.84 21.27
C VAL A 146 23.52 -10.48 20.60
N ASN A 147 24.45 -10.27 19.67
CA ASN A 147 24.66 -9.00 18.97
C ASN A 147 24.38 -9.14 17.48
N THR A 148 23.90 -8.08 16.86
CA THR A 148 23.92 -7.95 15.41
C THR A 148 25.32 -7.59 14.89
N GLN A 149 25.55 -7.80 13.59
CA GLN A 149 26.60 -7.07 12.87
C GLN A 149 26.32 -5.56 12.87
N TRP A 150 27.39 -4.79 12.68
CA TRP A 150 27.32 -3.34 12.50
C TRP A 150 26.79 -3.02 11.09
N ARG A 151 25.64 -2.36 11.01
CA ARG A 151 25.03 -1.88 9.76
C ARG A 151 25.40 -0.43 9.52
N ARG A 152 25.78 -0.11 8.29
CA ARG A 152 26.26 1.21 7.88
C ARG A 152 25.10 2.09 7.47
N PHE A 153 25.20 3.38 7.73
CA PHE A 153 24.30 4.40 7.17
C PHE A 153 25.02 5.75 7.12
N GLY A 154 24.57 6.65 6.25
CA GLY A 154 25.10 8.00 6.15
C GLY A 154 24.05 9.04 6.54
N ILE A 155 24.46 10.06 7.29
CA ILE A 155 23.70 11.31 7.44
C ILE A 155 24.26 12.30 6.43
N GLU A 156 23.43 12.75 5.52
CA GLU A 156 23.81 13.71 4.47
C GLU A 156 23.34 15.12 4.81
N GLN A 157 24.04 16.10 4.26
CA GLN A 157 23.60 17.48 4.33
C GLN A 157 22.29 17.61 3.53
N LEU A 158 21.26 18.21 4.13
CA LEU A 158 20.05 18.62 3.43
C LEU A 158 20.40 19.67 2.38
N THR A 159 20.86 19.24 1.20
CA THR A 159 20.72 20.04 0.01
C THR A 159 19.24 19.94 -0.36
N ARG A 160 18.47 21.00 -0.09
CA ARG A 160 17.18 21.20 -0.77
C ARG A 160 17.46 21.50 -2.24
N THR A 161 17.97 20.51 -2.96
CA THR A 161 17.77 20.45 -4.40
C THR A 161 16.39 19.85 -4.55
N LEU A 162 15.36 20.71 -4.50
CA LEU A 162 14.16 20.41 -5.26
C LEU A 162 14.66 20.29 -6.70
N THR A 163 14.96 19.06 -7.15
CA THR A 163 15.04 18.74 -8.58
C THR A 163 13.63 18.90 -9.13
N SER A 164 13.26 20.16 -9.25
CA SER A 164 12.18 20.69 -10.03
C SER A 164 12.54 20.43 -11.48
N ASN A 165 12.20 19.24 -11.98
CA ASN A 165 11.82 19.12 -13.39
C ASN A 165 10.40 19.67 -13.64
N LEU A 166 9.95 20.61 -12.78
CA LEU A 166 8.66 21.30 -12.84
C LEU A 166 8.86 22.74 -12.33
N GLY A 167 8.78 23.67 -13.29
CA GLY A 167 8.66 25.14 -13.19
C GLY A 167 8.85 25.85 -11.84
N THR A 168 9.76 26.81 -11.87
CA THR A 168 10.09 27.82 -10.87
C THR A 168 8.87 28.48 -10.20
N ASN A 169 8.79 28.36 -8.87
CA ASN A 169 8.60 29.46 -7.90
C ASN A 169 8.33 28.89 -6.49
N ALA A 170 9.36 28.27 -5.89
CA ALA A 170 9.43 28.11 -4.44
C ALA A 170 10.52 29.06 -3.95
N GLN A 171 10.13 30.10 -3.21
CA GLN A 171 11.10 31.01 -2.59
C GLN A 171 12.09 30.20 -1.74
N SER A 172 13.34 30.21 -2.17
CA SER A 172 14.48 29.62 -1.49
C SER A 172 14.86 30.46 -0.28
N SER A 173 14.41 30.07 0.91
CA SER A 173 15.04 30.50 2.16
C SER A 173 16.28 29.62 2.40
N ALA A 174 17.44 30.06 1.93
CA ALA A 174 18.71 29.34 1.98
C ALA A 174 19.41 29.31 3.36
N ASN A 175 18.71 29.57 4.47
CA ASN A 175 19.32 29.71 5.80
C ASN A 175 18.74 28.80 6.92
N ALA A 176 18.05 27.70 6.59
CA ALA A 176 17.63 26.73 7.61
C ALA A 176 18.57 25.51 7.63
N THR A 177 19.62 25.59 8.44
CA THR A 177 20.61 24.52 8.70
C THR A 177 20.14 23.46 9.71
N SER A 178 18.88 23.47 10.16
CA SER A 178 18.34 22.40 11.00
C SER A 178 17.46 21.47 10.19
N ALA A 179 17.79 20.17 10.23
CA ALA A 179 16.92 19.12 9.71
C ALA A 179 15.54 19.23 10.37
N PHE A 180 14.48 19.03 9.60
CA PHE A 180 13.14 18.96 10.17
C PHE A 180 13.06 17.73 11.07
N GLU A 181 12.91 17.95 12.38
CA GLU A 181 12.75 16.89 13.35
C GLU A 181 11.29 16.78 13.79
N LEU A 182 10.75 15.57 13.77
CA LEU A 182 9.43 15.28 14.33
C LEU A 182 9.50 15.22 15.86
N PRO A 183 8.51 15.77 16.58
CA PRO A 183 8.46 15.66 18.02
C PRO A 183 8.40 14.18 18.43
N ASP A 184 9.02 13.84 19.56
CA ASP A 184 8.77 12.55 20.20
C ASP A 184 7.39 12.52 20.87
N GLY A 185 7.03 11.38 21.47
CA GLY A 185 5.75 11.22 22.14
C GLY A 185 5.51 12.23 23.26
N GLN A 186 6.55 12.61 24.01
CA GLN A 186 6.41 13.55 25.13
C GLN A 186 6.21 14.99 24.65
N ALA A 187 6.97 15.41 23.64
CA ALA A 187 6.79 16.70 22.97
C ALA A 187 5.41 16.77 22.29
N MET A 188 4.94 15.66 21.70
CA MET A 188 3.60 15.58 21.11
C MET A 188 2.50 15.78 22.15
N VAL A 189 2.62 15.16 23.34
CA VAL A 189 1.71 15.43 24.47
C VAL A 189 1.71 16.91 24.83
N SER A 190 2.87 17.53 24.99
CA SER A 190 2.99 18.94 25.35
C SER A 190 2.33 19.85 24.32
N LEU A 191 2.54 19.60 23.03
CA LEU A 191 1.94 20.37 21.93
C LEU A 191 0.40 20.29 21.94
N VAL A 192 -0.15 19.11 22.20
CA VAL A 192 -1.61 18.90 22.24
C VAL A 192 -2.22 19.43 23.54
N ALA A 193 -1.56 19.24 24.68
CA ALA A 193 -2.02 19.72 25.98
C ALA A 193 -2.05 21.25 26.09
N ALA A 194 -1.16 21.95 25.36
CA ALA A 194 -1.14 23.40 25.26
C ALA A 194 -2.37 23.99 24.54
N ARG A 195 -3.23 23.14 23.94
CA ARG A 195 -4.41 23.56 23.19
C ARG A 195 -5.71 23.23 23.92
N SER A 196 -6.55 24.26 24.07
CA SER A 196 -7.92 24.12 24.55
C SER A 196 -8.79 23.39 23.53
N ARG A 197 -9.91 22.81 23.99
CA ARG A 197 -10.92 22.22 23.10
C ARG A 197 -11.83 23.33 22.52
N PRO A 198 -12.34 23.18 21.29
CA PRO A 198 -12.13 22.05 20.37
C PRO A 198 -10.72 22.07 19.76
N ARG A 199 -10.03 20.93 19.78
CA ARG A 199 -8.70 20.72 19.19
C ARG A 199 -8.76 20.38 17.71
N MET A 200 -9.91 19.95 17.20
CA MET A 200 -10.18 19.84 15.77
C MET A 200 -10.32 21.21 15.09
N LEU A 201 -10.40 22.29 15.87
CA LEU A 201 -10.22 23.65 15.39
C LEU A 201 -8.75 24.04 15.55
N ALA A 202 -8.09 24.40 14.45
CA ALA A 202 -6.68 24.77 14.47
C ALA A 202 -6.43 26.00 15.38
N ALA A 203 -5.29 26.02 16.07
CA ALA A 203 -4.91 27.13 16.93
C ALA A 203 -4.89 28.47 16.18
N GLY A 204 -5.48 29.51 16.77
CA GLY A 204 -5.60 30.83 16.15
C GLY A 204 -6.70 30.94 15.09
N SER A 205 -7.49 29.89 14.87
CA SER A 205 -8.61 29.88 13.93
C SER A 205 -9.97 29.98 14.61
N SER A 206 -11.03 30.09 13.80
CA SER A 206 -12.43 30.04 14.24
C SER A 206 -13.30 29.35 13.20
N TYR A 207 -14.45 28.80 13.62
CA TYR A 207 -15.42 28.26 12.67
C TYR A 207 -15.92 29.32 11.67
N ALA A 208 -16.00 30.59 12.08
CA ALA A 208 -16.34 31.70 11.19
C ALA A 208 -15.26 31.93 10.11
N ALA A 209 -13.98 31.84 10.48
CA ALA A 209 -12.86 31.94 9.53
C ALA A 209 -12.86 30.77 8.54
N ILE A 210 -13.05 29.53 9.03
CA ILE A 210 -13.17 28.34 8.18
C ILE A 210 -14.37 28.48 7.24
N ARG A 211 -15.53 28.91 7.73
CA ARG A 211 -16.72 29.15 6.90
C ARG A 211 -16.44 30.17 5.80
N SER A 212 -15.79 31.28 6.14
CA SER A 212 -15.46 32.33 5.18
C SER A 212 -14.51 31.85 4.09
N ALA A 213 -13.48 31.08 4.46
CA ALA A 213 -12.56 30.44 3.50
C ALA A 213 -13.27 29.37 2.65
N SER A 214 -14.21 28.63 3.24
CA SER A 214 -14.96 27.57 2.55
C SER A 214 -15.94 28.11 1.49
N LEU A 215 -16.26 29.40 1.49
CA LEU A 215 -17.11 30.03 0.47
C LEU A 215 -16.34 30.43 -0.80
N GLN A 216 -15.04 30.15 -0.86
CA GLN A 216 -14.17 30.56 -1.97
C GLN A 216 -13.70 29.34 -2.77
N GLY A 217 -13.39 29.58 -4.05
CA GLY A 217 -12.72 28.63 -4.93
C GLY A 217 -13.34 27.23 -4.95
N ASP A 218 -12.48 26.21 -4.90
CA ASP A 218 -12.85 24.79 -4.93
C ASP A 218 -13.30 24.23 -3.57
N HIS A 219 -13.45 25.08 -2.54
CA HIS A 219 -13.98 24.68 -1.22
C HIS A 219 -15.51 24.83 -1.14
N LEU A 220 -16.11 25.75 -1.92
CA LEU A 220 -17.56 25.95 -1.91
C LEU A 220 -18.35 24.69 -2.28
N PRO A 221 -17.99 23.92 -3.33
CA PRO A 221 -18.64 22.65 -3.64
C PRO A 221 -18.52 21.61 -2.51
N VAL A 222 -17.41 21.61 -1.77
CA VAL A 222 -17.20 20.71 -0.63
C VAL A 222 -18.15 21.06 0.52
N LEU A 223 -18.24 22.35 0.87
CA LEU A 223 -19.20 22.83 1.86
C LEU A 223 -20.65 22.52 1.46
N ALA A 224 -20.99 22.72 0.18
CA ALA A 224 -22.31 22.39 -0.35
C ALA A 224 -22.64 20.89 -0.23
N ALA A 225 -21.69 20.02 -0.57
CA ALA A 225 -21.85 18.57 -0.44
C ALA A 225 -22.06 18.13 1.02
N LEU A 226 -21.31 18.70 1.98
CA LEU A 226 -21.50 18.43 3.41
C LEU A 226 -22.86 18.92 3.92
N ARG A 227 -23.30 20.14 3.55
CA ARG A 227 -24.65 20.65 3.88
C ARG A 227 -25.77 19.80 3.28
N SER A 228 -25.60 19.34 2.04
CA SER A 228 -26.55 18.44 1.39
C SER A 228 -26.67 17.12 2.14
N ARG A 229 -25.55 16.56 2.62
CA ARG A 229 -25.55 15.37 3.47
C ARG A 229 -26.32 15.60 4.77
N CYS A 230 -26.10 16.72 5.46
CA CYS A 230 -26.85 17.07 6.68
C CYS A 230 -28.37 17.09 6.46
N SER A 231 -28.81 17.61 5.31
CA SER A 231 -30.24 17.71 4.98
C SER A 231 -30.91 16.32 4.90
N TRP A 232 -30.20 15.33 4.33
CA TRP A 232 -30.68 13.94 4.28
C TRP A 232 -30.66 13.28 5.67
N LEU A 233 -29.62 13.54 6.47
CA LEU A 233 -29.44 12.94 7.80
C LEU A 233 -30.53 13.28 8.81
N GLY A 234 -31.19 14.42 8.66
CA GLY A 234 -32.30 14.84 9.53
C GLY A 234 -33.49 13.87 9.55
N SER A 235 -33.61 13.01 8.54
CA SER A 235 -34.67 12.00 8.43
C SER A 235 -34.22 10.57 8.79
N LEU A 236 -32.91 10.35 8.97
CA LEU A 236 -32.36 9.01 9.18
C LEU A 236 -32.47 8.61 10.65
N ALA A 237 -32.94 7.39 10.91
CA ALA A 237 -32.99 6.85 12.26
C ALA A 237 -31.58 6.77 12.91
N LEU A 238 -31.57 6.69 14.25
CA LEU A 238 -30.37 6.33 14.99
C LEU A 238 -30.00 4.86 14.70
N PRO A 239 -28.69 4.53 14.71
CA PRO A 239 -28.25 3.17 14.44
C PRO A 239 -28.69 2.25 15.59
N THR A 240 -29.30 1.11 15.26
CA THR A 240 -29.71 0.13 16.27
C THR A 240 -28.50 -0.47 16.96
N ASN A 241 -28.60 -0.71 18.28
CA ASN A 241 -27.55 -1.40 19.01
C ASN A 241 -27.35 -2.83 18.43
N PRO A 242 -26.13 -3.19 17.99
CA PRO A 242 -25.89 -4.50 17.39
C PRO A 242 -26.16 -5.65 18.36
N ASP A 243 -25.97 -5.44 19.66
CA ASP A 243 -26.16 -6.48 20.68
C ASP A 243 -27.65 -6.85 20.86
N THR A 244 -28.58 -5.93 20.58
CA THR A 244 -30.02 -6.19 20.67
C THR A 244 -30.64 -6.58 19.33
N ALA A 245 -30.00 -6.21 18.21
CA ALA A 245 -30.55 -6.42 16.87
C ALA A 245 -30.28 -7.82 16.28
N ASN A 246 -29.45 -8.67 16.93
CA ASN A 246 -29.03 -10.00 16.46
C ASN A 246 -28.55 -10.07 14.99
N SER A 247 -28.22 -8.92 14.38
CA SER A 247 -27.95 -8.77 12.97
C SER A 247 -26.60 -8.09 12.79
N ALA A 248 -25.54 -8.90 12.77
CA ALA A 248 -24.25 -8.42 12.31
C ALA A 248 -23.41 -9.56 11.75
N THR A 249 -23.37 -9.68 10.42
CA THR A 249 -22.10 -10.05 9.80
C THR A 249 -21.15 -8.87 10.04
N ALA A 250 -19.90 -9.14 10.46
CA ALA A 250 -18.96 -8.09 10.87
C ALA A 250 -18.80 -6.95 9.83
N ARG A 251 -18.92 -7.26 8.52
CA ARG A 251 -18.89 -6.26 7.43
C ARG A 251 -19.99 -5.21 7.55
N ASN A 252 -21.22 -5.62 7.86
CA ASN A 252 -22.33 -4.67 8.04
C ASN A 252 -22.07 -3.76 9.25
N LEU A 253 -21.52 -4.30 10.34
CA LEU A 253 -21.24 -3.53 11.55
C LEU A 253 -20.12 -2.49 11.34
N VAL A 254 -19.05 -2.86 10.63
CA VAL A 254 -17.96 -1.92 10.27
C VAL A 254 -18.52 -0.76 9.43
N GLN A 255 -19.33 -1.07 8.42
CA GLN A 255 -19.90 -0.03 7.55
C GLN A 255 -20.86 0.89 8.30
N THR A 256 -21.69 0.35 9.21
CA THR A 256 -22.56 1.13 10.08
C THR A 256 -21.73 2.07 10.98
N ALA A 257 -20.73 1.54 11.68
CA ALA A 257 -19.88 2.34 12.58
C ALA A 257 -19.15 3.47 11.83
N ARG A 258 -18.57 3.17 10.65
CA ARG A 258 -17.94 4.17 9.78
C ARG A 258 -18.91 5.24 9.32
N THR A 259 -20.09 4.82 8.86
CA THR A 259 -21.13 5.74 8.38
C THR A 259 -21.58 6.68 9.49
N GLU A 260 -21.77 6.15 10.71
CA GLU A 260 -22.18 6.96 11.86
C GLU A 260 -21.08 7.90 12.33
N ARG A 261 -19.80 7.49 12.29
CA ARG A 261 -18.68 8.43 12.50
C ARG A 261 -18.75 9.60 11.53
N PHE A 262 -18.88 9.32 10.23
CA PHE A 262 -18.99 10.36 9.19
C PHE A 262 -20.22 11.25 9.40
N ASN A 263 -21.35 10.69 9.82
CA ASN A 263 -22.56 11.44 10.13
C ASN A 263 -22.34 12.39 11.32
N ILE A 264 -21.75 11.91 12.41
CA ILE A 264 -21.46 12.70 13.62
C ILE A 264 -20.50 13.84 13.29
N GLU A 265 -19.36 13.57 12.64
CA GLU A 265 -18.37 14.61 12.34
C GLU A 265 -18.92 15.65 11.35
N THR A 266 -19.73 15.22 10.37
CA THR A 266 -20.36 16.14 9.40
C THR A 266 -21.41 17.03 10.06
N LEU A 267 -22.34 16.45 10.83
CA LEU A 267 -23.38 17.21 11.53
C LEU A 267 -22.76 18.18 12.54
N ALA A 268 -21.74 17.73 13.28
CA ALA A 268 -21.04 18.58 14.25
C ALA A 268 -20.32 19.73 13.55
N LEU A 269 -19.52 19.48 12.51
CA LEU A 269 -18.80 20.54 11.80
C LEU A 269 -19.77 21.54 11.15
N VAL A 270 -20.73 21.07 10.34
CA VAL A 270 -21.67 21.97 9.66
C VAL A 270 -22.53 22.73 10.68
N GLY A 271 -22.94 22.08 11.76
CA GLY A 271 -23.63 22.72 12.88
C GLY A 271 -22.82 23.86 13.50
N GLN A 272 -21.51 23.69 13.68
CA GLN A 272 -20.62 24.75 14.17
C GLN A 272 -20.41 25.87 13.14
N LEU A 273 -20.17 25.52 11.87
CA LEU A 273 -19.97 26.51 10.80
C LEU A 273 -21.21 27.40 10.64
N ASP A 274 -22.40 26.79 10.62
CA ASP A 274 -23.66 27.50 10.36
C ASP A 274 -24.38 27.94 11.64
N SER A 275 -23.78 27.75 12.82
CA SER A 275 -24.40 28.03 14.13
C SER A 275 -25.80 27.39 14.28
N ASN A 276 -25.95 26.16 13.77
CA ASN A 276 -27.23 25.46 13.69
C ASN A 276 -27.41 24.48 14.86
N ALA A 277 -28.18 24.89 15.86
CA ALA A 277 -28.45 24.10 17.06
C ALA A 277 -29.14 22.74 16.77
N THR A 278 -29.97 22.66 15.73
CA THR A 278 -30.65 21.42 15.35
C THR A 278 -29.65 20.38 14.85
N LEU A 279 -28.68 20.77 14.02
CA LEU A 279 -27.63 19.86 13.55
C LEU A 279 -26.73 19.40 14.70
N LEU A 280 -26.38 20.30 15.62
CA LEU A 280 -25.60 19.97 16.82
C LEU A 280 -26.35 18.98 17.73
N ALA A 281 -27.66 19.17 17.91
CA ALA A 281 -28.50 18.25 18.69
C ALA A 281 -28.58 16.85 18.05
N GLN A 282 -28.70 16.77 16.71
CA GLN A 282 -28.68 15.49 15.99
C GLN A 282 -27.33 14.79 16.09
N ALA A 283 -26.23 15.54 15.96
CA ALA A 283 -24.89 15.00 16.16
C ALA A 283 -24.72 14.42 17.58
N LYS A 284 -25.21 15.14 18.60
CA LYS A 284 -25.22 14.68 19.99
C LYS A 284 -26.02 13.39 20.17
N ALA A 285 -27.23 13.31 19.61
CA ALA A 285 -28.07 12.11 19.73
C ALA A 285 -27.39 10.86 19.15
N ARG A 286 -26.76 11.00 17.98
CA ARG A 286 -25.98 9.90 17.35
C ARG A 286 -24.74 9.53 18.18
N LEU A 287 -24.01 10.52 18.70
CA LEU A 287 -22.87 10.28 19.57
C LEU A 287 -23.24 9.48 20.82
N LEU A 288 -24.31 9.88 21.50
CA LEU A 288 -24.79 9.18 22.70
C LEU A 288 -25.30 7.77 22.37
N SER A 289 -25.95 7.60 21.22
CA SER A 289 -26.38 6.28 20.73
C SER A 289 -25.19 5.34 20.52
N LEU A 290 -24.10 5.81 19.91
CA LEU A 290 -22.88 5.01 19.76
C LEU A 290 -22.18 4.75 21.10
N ALA A 291 -22.16 5.73 22.01
CA ALA A 291 -21.55 5.58 23.32
C ALA A 291 -22.21 4.48 24.16
N ALA A 292 -23.53 4.27 23.96
CA ALA A 292 -24.32 3.24 24.62
C ALA A 292 -24.06 1.82 24.11
N TRP A 293 -23.37 1.64 22.97
CA TRP A 293 -23.01 0.30 22.49
C TRP A 293 -21.94 -0.31 23.39
N SER A 294 -22.13 -1.56 23.81
CA SER A 294 -21.23 -2.21 24.77
C SER A 294 -19.80 -2.32 24.22
N PRO A 295 -18.77 -1.85 24.96
CA PRO A 295 -17.36 -2.08 24.63
C PRO A 295 -16.95 -3.55 24.63
N SER A 296 -17.76 -4.45 25.23
CA SER A 296 -17.57 -5.91 25.25
C SER A 296 -18.59 -6.67 24.38
N GLY A 297 -19.47 -5.95 23.66
CA GLY A 297 -20.48 -6.50 22.77
C GLY A 297 -19.94 -6.92 21.40
N LEU A 298 -20.83 -7.06 20.41
CA LEU A 298 -20.51 -7.38 19.01
C LEU A 298 -19.62 -6.32 18.34
N SER A 299 -19.67 -5.07 18.82
CA SER A 299 -18.84 -3.95 18.35
C SER A 299 -17.51 -3.79 19.10
N SER A 300 -17.12 -4.78 19.91
CA SER A 300 -15.89 -4.78 20.69
C SER A 300 -14.65 -5.01 19.82
N GLU A 301 -13.49 -4.72 20.40
CA GLU A 301 -12.18 -5.01 19.80
C GLU A 301 -12.02 -6.51 19.44
N GLU A 302 -12.48 -7.40 20.31
CA GLU A 302 -12.36 -8.86 20.16
C GLU A 302 -13.20 -9.40 19.00
N LYS A 303 -14.42 -8.89 18.83
CA LYS A 303 -15.38 -9.40 17.84
C LYS A 303 -15.36 -8.63 16.52
N ALA A 304 -15.02 -7.34 16.56
CA ALA A 304 -15.07 -6.46 15.40
C ALA A 304 -14.09 -5.27 15.53
N VAL A 305 -12.78 -5.54 15.58
CA VAL A 305 -11.70 -4.53 15.66
C VAL A 305 -11.88 -3.33 14.71
N GLN A 306 -12.30 -3.58 13.46
CA GLN A 306 -12.52 -2.51 12.48
C GLN A 306 -13.75 -1.64 12.79
N ALA A 307 -14.77 -2.18 13.47
CA ALA A 307 -15.91 -1.39 13.91
C ALA A 307 -15.55 -0.62 15.19
N ASN A 308 -14.84 -1.26 16.12
CA ASN A 308 -14.40 -0.62 17.36
C ASN A 308 -13.59 0.65 17.09
N ARG A 309 -12.68 0.64 16.10
CA ARG A 309 -11.89 1.82 15.73
C ARG A 309 -12.68 2.99 15.19
N GLU A 310 -13.73 2.72 14.40
CA GLU A 310 -14.61 3.77 13.90
C GLU A 310 -15.42 4.37 15.08
N ILE A 311 -15.87 3.53 16.02
CA ILE A 311 -16.62 3.97 17.19
C ILE A 311 -15.75 4.83 18.11
N TYR A 312 -14.60 4.34 18.58
CA TYR A 312 -13.80 5.12 19.53
C TYR A 312 -13.32 6.43 18.90
N LEU A 313 -13.05 6.47 17.59
CA LEU A 313 -12.67 7.70 16.91
C LEU A 313 -13.86 8.68 16.86
N ALA A 314 -15.07 8.20 16.55
CA ALA A 314 -16.28 9.00 16.60
C ALA A 314 -16.53 9.58 18.01
N LEU A 315 -16.32 8.79 19.07
CA LEU A 315 -16.47 9.24 20.45
C LEU A 315 -15.47 10.36 20.78
N ALA A 316 -14.21 10.20 20.39
CA ALA A 316 -13.17 11.20 20.63
C ALA A 316 -13.42 12.51 19.84
N GLN A 317 -13.79 12.42 18.56
CA GLN A 317 -14.18 13.56 17.73
C GLN A 317 -15.43 14.26 18.28
N GLY A 318 -16.41 13.50 18.75
CA GLY A 318 -17.65 14.02 19.32
C GLY A 318 -17.44 14.80 20.62
N ILE A 319 -16.63 14.29 21.55
CA ILE A 319 -16.25 15.01 22.78
C ILE A 319 -15.63 16.38 22.46
N ASP A 320 -14.81 16.42 21.40
CA ASP A 320 -14.11 17.62 20.99
C ASP A 320 -15.06 18.63 20.33
N LEU A 321 -15.74 18.22 19.25
CA LEU A 321 -16.58 19.12 18.43
C LEU A 321 -17.90 19.53 19.10
N LEU A 322 -18.48 18.67 19.96
CA LEU A 322 -19.74 18.92 20.65
C LEU A 322 -19.54 19.32 22.11
N GLY A 323 -18.32 19.70 22.50
CA GLY A 323 -17.97 19.99 23.89
C GLY A 323 -18.89 21.00 24.57
N SER A 324 -19.36 22.04 23.88
CA SER A 324 -20.31 23.03 24.44
C SER A 324 -21.76 22.54 24.51
N THR A 325 -22.10 21.44 23.83
CA THR A 325 -23.46 20.89 23.72
C THR A 325 -23.69 19.71 24.69
N LEU A 326 -22.61 19.05 25.13
CA LEU A 326 -22.65 17.96 26.10
C LEU A 326 -22.71 18.49 27.53
N THR A 327 -23.66 17.98 28.32
CA THR A 327 -23.64 18.11 29.78
C THR A 327 -22.45 17.36 30.37
N SER A 328 -22.09 17.66 31.61
CA SER A 328 -21.00 16.96 32.31
C SER A 328 -21.23 15.45 32.41
N SER A 329 -22.48 15.03 32.67
CA SER A 329 -22.84 13.60 32.74
C SER A 329 -22.74 12.92 31.36
N GLU A 330 -23.30 13.54 30.32
CA GLU A 330 -23.19 13.02 28.94
C GLU A 330 -21.72 12.89 28.51
N ARG A 331 -20.88 13.91 28.80
CA ARG A 331 -19.44 13.86 28.51
C ARG A 331 -18.77 12.70 29.22
N SER A 332 -19.08 12.49 30.49
CA SER A 332 -18.53 11.41 31.30
C SER A 332 -18.90 10.03 30.72
N THR A 333 -20.16 9.84 30.31
CA THR A 333 -20.61 8.61 29.65
C THR A 333 -19.84 8.33 28.36
N VAL A 334 -19.66 9.34 27.50
CA VAL A 334 -18.91 9.19 26.25
C VAL A 334 -17.44 8.89 26.53
N ALA A 335 -16.83 9.57 27.52
CA ALA A 335 -15.42 9.40 27.89
C ALA A 335 -15.13 8.01 28.48
N LEU A 336 -16.01 7.46 29.31
CA LEU A 336 -15.87 6.11 29.86
C LEU A 336 -15.96 5.03 28.76
N SER A 337 -16.89 5.17 27.82
CA SER A 337 -17.01 4.27 26.67
C SER A 337 -15.77 4.36 25.76
N LEU A 338 -15.29 5.57 25.51
CA LEU A 338 -14.05 5.83 24.76
C LEU A 338 -12.84 5.15 25.42
N ARG A 339 -12.62 5.38 26.72
CA ARG A 339 -11.52 4.77 27.48
C ARG A 339 -11.54 3.24 27.38
N ALA A 340 -12.68 2.62 27.66
CA ALA A 340 -12.80 1.16 27.64
C ALA A 340 -12.43 0.58 26.26
N ARG A 341 -12.87 1.22 25.18
CA ARG A 341 -12.59 0.80 23.80
C ARG A 341 -11.14 1.02 23.40
N VAL A 342 -10.56 2.17 23.74
CA VAL A 342 -9.16 2.50 23.42
C VAL A 342 -8.19 1.61 24.17
N LEU A 343 -8.42 1.32 25.46
CA LEU A 343 -7.55 0.43 26.22
C LEU A 343 -7.55 -1.01 25.68
N LYS A 344 -8.69 -1.51 25.17
CA LYS A 344 -8.75 -2.80 24.48
C LYS A 344 -7.96 -2.77 23.17
N ALA A 345 -8.14 -1.74 22.34
CA ALA A 345 -7.36 -1.56 21.12
C ALA A 345 -5.86 -1.43 21.40
N ALA A 346 -5.48 -0.73 22.46
CA ALA A 346 -4.09 -0.57 22.87
C ALA A 346 -3.42 -1.91 23.24
N ASN A 347 -4.18 -2.84 23.82
CA ASN A 347 -3.71 -4.18 24.12
C ASN A 347 -3.53 -5.03 22.85
N SER A 348 -4.48 -4.98 21.91
CA SER A 348 -4.37 -5.68 20.61
C SER A 348 -3.15 -5.25 19.81
N LEU A 349 -2.78 -3.97 19.88
CA LEU A 349 -1.62 -3.40 19.18
C LEU A 349 -0.27 -3.75 19.82
N SER A 350 -0.23 -4.45 20.95
CA SER A 350 1.02 -4.83 21.62
C SER A 350 1.93 -5.73 20.78
N LEU A 351 1.37 -6.45 19.80
CA LEU A 351 2.13 -7.32 18.91
C LEU A 351 2.66 -6.61 17.66
N LEU A 352 2.27 -5.35 17.39
CA LEU A 352 2.59 -4.69 16.13
C LEU A 352 4.10 -4.51 15.91
N ASP A 353 4.90 -4.40 16.96
CA ASP A 353 6.36 -4.37 16.83
C ASP A 353 6.94 -5.72 16.34
N ARG A 354 6.26 -6.85 16.63
CA ARG A 354 6.62 -8.22 16.18
C ARG A 354 6.07 -8.56 14.79
N VAL A 355 4.84 -8.11 14.50
CA VAL A 355 4.14 -8.33 13.23
C VAL A 355 3.86 -6.99 12.52
N PRO A 356 4.90 -6.27 12.09
CA PRO A 356 4.78 -4.89 11.63
C PRO A 356 3.89 -4.74 10.40
N TYR A 357 3.86 -5.75 9.51
CA TYR A 357 3.06 -5.71 8.29
C TYR A 357 1.58 -6.07 8.47
N ASP A 358 1.08 -6.19 9.71
CA ASP A 358 -0.36 -6.38 9.95
C ASP A 358 -1.15 -5.11 9.57
N ALA A 359 -1.80 -5.14 8.39
CA ALA A 359 -2.45 -3.99 7.80
C ALA A 359 -3.64 -3.46 8.64
N ILE A 360 -4.33 -4.35 9.36
CA ILE A 360 -5.43 -3.96 10.25
C ILE A 360 -4.89 -3.13 11.41
N SER A 361 -3.84 -3.61 12.07
CA SER A 361 -3.16 -2.94 13.18
C SER A 361 -2.50 -1.63 12.75
N GLN A 362 -1.86 -1.57 11.58
CA GLN A 362 -1.32 -0.31 11.05
C GLN A 362 -2.38 0.76 10.85
N THR A 363 -3.56 0.37 10.34
CA THR A 363 -4.67 1.32 10.21
C THR A 363 -5.19 1.73 11.60
N ASN A 364 -5.33 0.77 12.51
CA ASN A 364 -5.80 1.03 13.89
C ASN A 364 -4.83 1.96 14.65
N LEU A 365 -3.53 1.86 14.39
CA LEU A 365 -2.49 2.72 14.96
C LEU A 365 -2.69 4.20 14.62
N ARG A 366 -3.15 4.53 13.41
CA ARG A 366 -3.50 5.93 13.04
C ARG A 366 -4.73 6.42 13.80
N TYR A 367 -5.75 5.57 13.90
CA TYR A 367 -7.03 5.90 14.53
C TYR A 367 -6.86 6.10 16.04
N ILE A 368 -6.15 5.19 16.72
CA ILE A 368 -5.93 5.26 18.17
C ILE A 368 -5.11 6.50 18.55
N THR A 369 -4.07 6.83 17.78
CA THR A 369 -3.27 8.03 18.01
C THR A 369 -4.09 9.29 17.86
N GLN A 370 -4.95 9.37 16.84
CA GLN A 370 -5.86 10.50 16.68
C GLN A 370 -6.85 10.61 17.85
N ALA A 371 -7.47 9.49 18.26
CA ALA A 371 -8.38 9.47 19.39
C ALA A 371 -7.70 9.92 20.69
N LEU A 372 -6.46 9.48 20.93
CA LEU A 372 -5.68 9.84 22.11
C LEU A 372 -5.32 11.34 22.15
N MET A 373 -4.95 11.95 21.02
CA MET A 373 -4.75 13.41 20.94
C MET A 373 -6.01 14.19 21.38
N LEU A 374 -7.19 13.73 20.96
CA LEU A 374 -8.48 14.34 21.32
C LEU A 374 -8.91 14.01 22.76
N SER A 375 -8.36 12.95 23.35
CA SER A 375 -8.71 12.47 24.70
C SER A 375 -7.86 13.08 25.81
N LEU A 376 -6.71 13.72 25.52
CA LEU A 376 -5.82 14.23 26.59
C LEU A 376 -6.55 15.17 27.56
N GLY A 377 -6.36 14.96 28.86
CA GLY A 377 -6.95 15.78 29.92
C GLY A 377 -8.43 15.53 30.22
N LEU A 378 -9.00 14.41 29.73
CA LEU A 378 -10.30 13.93 30.23
C LEU A 378 -10.11 13.26 31.59
N ALA A 379 -10.93 13.63 32.58
CA ALA A 379 -10.85 13.11 33.94
C ALA A 379 -11.11 11.60 33.98
N GLU A 380 -12.03 11.11 33.16
CA GLU A 380 -12.39 9.70 33.04
C GLU A 380 -11.35 8.89 32.25
N PHE A 381 -10.35 9.53 31.63
CA PHE A 381 -9.32 8.87 30.83
C PHE A 381 -7.89 9.33 31.14
N PRO A 382 -7.40 9.12 32.38
CA PRO A 382 -6.07 9.55 32.81
C PRO A 382 -4.93 8.86 32.03
N GLU A 383 -5.13 7.64 31.51
CA GLU A 383 -4.09 6.90 30.77
C GLU A 383 -3.81 7.47 29.38
N ALA A 384 -4.66 8.37 28.86
CA ALA A 384 -4.55 8.88 27.50
C ALA A 384 -3.18 9.50 27.21
N GLN A 385 -2.55 10.14 28.19
CA GLN A 385 -1.21 10.73 28.04
C GLN A 385 -0.14 9.67 27.79
N ALA A 386 -0.03 8.67 28.67
CA ALA A 386 0.98 7.61 28.54
C ALA A 386 0.76 6.79 27.24
N GLN A 387 -0.50 6.54 26.88
CA GLN A 387 -0.83 5.86 25.63
C GLN A 387 -0.47 6.72 24.41
N LEU A 388 -0.68 8.05 24.44
CA LEU A 388 -0.32 8.92 23.32
C LEU A 388 1.20 8.91 23.08
N VAL A 389 2.02 8.98 24.13
CA VAL A 389 3.49 8.87 24.01
C VAL A 389 3.83 7.59 23.26
N ARG A 390 3.34 6.45 23.76
CA ARG A 390 3.61 5.12 23.19
C ARG A 390 3.20 5.00 21.73
N PHE A 391 1.97 5.39 21.40
CA PHE A 391 1.42 5.19 20.05
C PHE A 391 1.86 6.24 19.04
N TRP A 392 2.27 7.42 19.48
CA TRP A 392 2.95 8.38 18.62
C TRP A 392 4.31 7.85 18.18
N ASP A 393 5.15 7.39 19.13
CA ASP A 393 6.47 6.84 18.79
C ASP A 393 6.36 5.56 17.95
N LEU A 394 5.33 4.74 18.20
CA LEU A 394 5.05 3.57 17.37
C LEU A 394 4.67 3.98 15.94
N ASN A 395 3.81 4.99 15.76
CA ASN A 395 3.48 5.55 14.44
C ASN A 395 4.72 5.97 13.66
N LEU A 396 5.63 6.71 14.31
CA LEU A 396 6.87 7.16 13.68
C LEU A 396 7.72 5.98 13.18
N SER A 397 7.86 4.93 14.00
CA SER A 397 8.64 3.73 13.64
C SER A 397 8.00 2.86 12.54
N GLN A 398 6.70 3.03 12.28
CA GLN A 398 5.93 2.26 11.28
C GLN A 398 5.71 3.05 9.98
N ALA A 399 6.09 4.33 9.94
CA ALA A 399 5.69 5.26 8.89
C ALA A 399 6.20 4.88 7.48
N ASN A 400 7.40 4.31 7.39
CA ASN A 400 8.07 3.92 6.13
C ASN A 400 8.03 2.40 5.84
N LEU A 401 7.21 1.63 6.56
CA LEU A 401 7.33 0.17 6.55
C LEU A 401 7.19 -0.44 5.14
N TRP A 402 6.23 0.05 4.34
CA TRP A 402 5.98 -0.46 2.99
C TRP A 402 6.92 0.11 1.94
N SER A 403 7.46 1.31 2.18
CA SER A 403 8.54 1.89 1.40
C SER A 403 9.09 3.16 2.06
N SER A 404 10.32 3.46 1.69
CA SER A 404 10.98 4.75 1.89
C SER A 404 10.71 5.75 0.76
N ASP A 405 10.30 5.28 -0.43
CA ASP A 405 10.07 6.11 -1.63
C ASP A 405 8.66 6.73 -1.73
N GLY A 406 7.77 6.39 -0.79
CA GLY A 406 6.38 6.86 -0.72
C GLY A 406 5.37 5.93 -1.38
N SER A 407 5.82 4.94 -2.14
CA SER A 407 4.94 3.93 -2.74
C SER A 407 4.44 2.91 -1.69
N PHE A 408 3.38 2.20 -2.01
CA PHE A 408 2.80 1.16 -1.18
C PHE A 408 2.98 -0.21 -1.83
N GLY A 409 3.74 -1.10 -1.18
CA GLY A 409 4.17 -2.38 -1.74
C GLY A 409 3.10 -3.48 -1.83
N ASN A 410 1.91 -3.26 -1.27
CA ASN A 410 0.88 -4.29 -1.08
C ASN A 410 -0.28 -4.21 -2.10
N GLY A 411 0.00 -3.79 -3.33
CA GLY A 411 -0.99 -3.67 -4.41
C GLY A 411 -1.53 -2.24 -4.62
N ILE A 412 -2.12 -2.01 -5.80
CA ILE A 412 -2.52 -0.66 -6.24
C ILE A 412 -3.84 -0.21 -5.56
N ALA A 413 -4.83 -1.09 -5.45
CA ALA A 413 -6.06 -0.79 -4.71
C ALA A 413 -5.78 -0.46 -3.24
N TYR A 414 -4.90 -1.24 -2.61
CA TYR A 414 -4.51 -1.00 -1.23
C TYR A 414 -3.64 0.25 -1.03
N ALA A 415 -2.93 0.73 -2.05
CA ALA A 415 -2.29 2.05 -2.02
C ALA A 415 -3.34 3.18 -1.88
N TRP A 416 -4.45 3.10 -2.62
CA TRP A 416 -5.59 4.01 -2.45
C TRP A 416 -6.19 3.92 -1.05
N TYR A 417 -6.36 2.71 -0.51
CA TYR A 417 -6.87 2.51 0.86
C TYR A 417 -5.92 3.04 1.93
N ASN A 418 -4.60 2.93 1.70
CA ASN A 418 -3.60 3.54 2.56
C ASN A 418 -3.75 5.07 2.56
N LEU A 419 -3.80 5.69 1.38
CA LEU A 419 -4.01 7.13 1.23
C LEU A 419 -5.30 7.58 1.93
N ASN A 420 -6.37 6.81 1.79
CA ASN A 420 -7.68 7.11 2.36
C ASN A 420 -7.68 7.16 3.90
N SER A 421 -6.72 6.53 4.57
CA SER A 421 -6.53 6.66 6.02
C SER A 421 -5.36 7.57 6.40
N ALA A 422 -4.30 7.61 5.60
CA ALA A 422 -3.10 8.41 5.86
C ALA A 422 -3.35 9.92 5.69
N ALA A 423 -4.05 10.34 4.63
CA ALA A 423 -4.26 11.76 4.35
C ALA A 423 -5.15 12.45 5.40
N PRO A 424 -6.29 11.86 5.84
CA PRO A 424 -7.06 12.41 6.96
C PRO A 424 -6.30 12.40 8.29
N PHE A 425 -5.52 11.34 8.58
CA PHE A 425 -4.71 11.28 9.80
C PHE A 425 -3.65 12.40 9.83
N ALA A 426 -2.93 12.61 8.73
CA ALA A 426 -1.95 13.69 8.62
C ALA A 426 -2.60 15.08 8.75
N ALA A 427 -3.79 15.27 8.18
CA ALA A 427 -4.55 16.50 8.36
C ALA A 427 -4.96 16.69 9.83
N ALA A 428 -5.40 15.63 10.51
CA ALA A 428 -5.74 15.66 11.93
C ALA A 428 -4.53 16.01 12.79
N VAL A 429 -3.37 15.39 12.56
CA VAL A 429 -2.12 15.72 13.27
C VAL A 429 -1.74 17.19 13.06
N ARG A 430 -1.78 17.68 11.81
CA ARG A 430 -1.47 19.08 11.50
C ARG A 430 -2.43 20.06 12.17
N VAL A 431 -3.74 19.78 12.12
CA VAL A 431 -4.75 20.64 12.74
C VAL A 431 -4.66 20.59 14.27
N ILE A 432 -4.52 19.41 14.87
CA ILE A 432 -4.59 19.20 16.33
C ILE A 432 -3.30 19.62 17.04
N SER A 433 -2.11 19.35 16.48
CA SER A 433 -0.83 19.65 17.15
C SER A 433 0.02 20.70 16.44
N GLY A 434 -0.25 20.99 15.15
CA GLY A 434 0.61 21.83 14.32
C GLY A 434 1.75 21.07 13.63
N VAL A 435 1.92 19.77 13.91
CA VAL A 435 2.96 18.93 13.29
C VAL A 435 2.57 18.59 11.86
N ASN A 436 3.45 18.88 10.89
CA ASN A 436 3.19 18.57 9.49
C ASN A 436 3.89 17.26 9.05
N LEU A 437 3.13 16.16 8.98
CA LEU A 437 3.64 14.86 8.51
C LEU A 437 4.08 14.87 7.03
N TYR A 438 3.58 15.80 6.21
CA TYR A 438 3.98 15.94 4.80
C TYR A 438 5.41 16.48 4.61
N ARG A 439 6.11 16.79 5.69
CA ARG A 439 7.56 17.00 5.64
C ARG A 439 8.35 15.69 5.59
N LEU A 440 7.70 14.54 5.82
CA LEU A 440 8.27 13.21 5.56
C LEU A 440 8.09 12.85 4.08
N SER A 441 9.17 12.39 3.46
CA SER A 441 9.19 12.05 2.03
C SER A 441 8.11 11.04 1.66
N HIS A 442 7.88 10.00 2.46
CA HIS A 442 6.85 9.03 2.14
C HIS A 442 5.47 9.68 2.06
N TYR A 443 5.05 10.47 3.06
CA TYR A 443 3.75 11.17 3.04
C TYR A 443 3.63 12.12 1.86
N ALA A 444 4.70 12.85 1.53
CA ALA A 444 4.71 13.79 0.42
C ALA A 444 4.59 13.11 -0.95
N ARG A 445 5.06 11.86 -1.07
CA ARG A 445 5.20 11.15 -2.35
C ARG A 445 4.18 10.02 -2.55
N MET A 446 3.29 9.74 -1.58
CA MET A 446 2.25 8.71 -1.69
C MET A 446 1.38 8.83 -2.97
N GLY A 447 1.16 10.06 -3.46
CA GLY A 447 0.42 10.31 -4.69
C GLY A 447 1.11 9.82 -5.97
N GLU A 448 2.44 9.76 -6.00
CA GLU A 448 3.22 9.42 -7.20
C GLU A 448 2.88 8.04 -7.74
N GLN A 449 2.79 7.02 -6.86
CA GLN A 449 2.39 5.67 -7.27
C GLN A 449 0.98 5.67 -7.88
N LEU A 450 0.04 6.44 -7.32
CA LEU A 450 -1.34 6.46 -7.79
C LEU A 450 -1.45 7.12 -9.16
N ILE A 451 -0.71 8.22 -9.39
CA ILE A 451 -0.60 8.88 -10.69
C ILE A 451 -0.04 7.91 -11.75
N ALA A 452 1.03 7.22 -11.40
CA ALA A 452 1.69 6.26 -12.29
C ALA A 452 0.78 5.06 -12.61
N PHE A 453 0.09 4.50 -11.62
CA PHE A 453 -0.63 3.24 -11.80
C PHE A 453 -2.13 3.36 -12.05
N THR A 454 -2.74 4.53 -11.85
CA THR A 454 -4.18 4.75 -12.06
C THR A 454 -4.38 5.96 -12.97
N ALA A 455 -4.91 5.75 -14.17
CA ALA A 455 -5.16 6.85 -15.10
C ALA A 455 -6.18 7.86 -14.54
N PRO A 456 -5.94 9.18 -14.68
CA PRO A 456 -6.89 10.17 -14.21
C PRO A 456 -8.13 10.21 -15.11
N ASN A 457 -9.31 10.33 -14.50
CA ASN A 457 -10.59 10.50 -15.19
C ASN A 457 -10.86 9.42 -16.26
N TRP A 458 -10.41 8.18 -16.01
CA TRP A 458 -10.65 7.04 -16.89
C TRP A 458 -10.86 5.75 -16.07
N PRO A 459 -11.83 4.89 -16.41
CA PRO A 459 -12.04 3.63 -15.72
C PRO A 459 -10.93 2.61 -16.04
N GLN A 460 -9.88 2.58 -15.23
CA GLN A 460 -8.73 1.67 -15.39
C GLN A 460 -8.70 0.63 -14.26
N THR A 461 -8.49 -0.64 -14.62
CA THR A 461 -8.22 -1.71 -13.65
C THR A 461 -6.88 -1.49 -12.93
N SER A 462 -6.75 -2.03 -11.73
CA SER A 462 -5.48 -2.07 -11.01
C SER A 462 -4.54 -3.11 -11.64
N ALA A 463 -3.24 -2.81 -11.71
CA ALA A 463 -2.27 -3.68 -12.39
C ALA A 463 -1.84 -4.89 -11.54
N PHE A 464 -1.74 -4.72 -10.22
CA PHE A 464 -1.19 -5.74 -9.31
C PHE A 464 -1.90 -5.73 -7.95
N GLY A 465 -1.91 -6.90 -7.32
CA GLY A 465 -2.47 -7.16 -6.00
C GLY A 465 -3.97 -7.43 -5.99
N ASP A 466 -4.53 -7.58 -4.79
CA ASP A 466 -5.96 -7.80 -4.59
C ASP A 466 -6.79 -6.62 -5.11
N GLU A 467 -8.02 -6.91 -5.55
CA GLU A 467 -8.91 -5.98 -6.28
C GLU A 467 -8.33 -5.43 -7.60
N GLN A 468 -7.51 -6.21 -8.29
CA GLN A 468 -7.01 -5.87 -9.64
C GLN A 468 -8.14 -5.53 -10.63
N GLU A 469 -9.32 -6.13 -10.49
CA GLU A 469 -10.50 -5.87 -11.31
C GLU A 469 -11.20 -4.52 -11.06
N ASN A 470 -10.88 -3.83 -9.95
CA ASN A 470 -11.56 -2.60 -9.56
C ASN A 470 -11.18 -1.44 -10.50
N ARG A 471 -12.20 -0.78 -11.08
CA ARG A 471 -12.06 0.32 -12.05
C ARG A 471 -12.48 1.68 -11.52
N GLN A 472 -12.87 1.76 -10.25
CA GLN A 472 -13.56 2.92 -9.66
C GLN A 472 -12.71 3.67 -8.62
N LEU A 473 -11.48 3.21 -8.35
CA LEU A 473 -10.62 3.76 -7.31
C LEU A 473 -10.38 5.27 -7.46
N TYR A 474 -10.04 5.73 -8.67
CA TYR A 474 -9.88 7.16 -8.94
C TYR A 474 -11.16 7.94 -8.67
N ASP A 475 -12.31 7.43 -9.14
CA ASP A 475 -13.60 8.11 -8.99
C ASP A 475 -14.03 8.24 -7.52
N PHE A 476 -13.79 7.22 -6.71
CA PHE A 476 -14.15 7.23 -5.29
C PHE A 476 -13.23 8.11 -4.45
N TYR A 477 -11.91 8.09 -4.71
CA TYR A 477 -10.95 8.70 -3.79
C TYR A 477 -10.35 10.02 -4.27
N SER A 478 -10.42 10.35 -5.57
CA SER A 478 -9.90 11.62 -6.09
C SER A 478 -10.59 12.87 -5.52
N PRO A 479 -11.94 12.99 -5.42
CA PRO A 479 -12.60 14.18 -4.88
C PRO A 479 -12.42 14.34 -3.36
N SER A 480 -11.99 13.27 -2.67
CA SER A 480 -11.96 13.16 -1.22
C SER A 480 -10.51 13.15 -0.71
N SER A 481 -9.97 11.96 -0.40
CA SER A 481 -8.66 11.77 0.22
C SER A 481 -7.49 12.20 -0.66
N TYR A 482 -7.59 12.07 -2.00
CA TYR A 482 -6.53 12.58 -2.88
C TYR A 482 -6.55 14.11 -2.96
N ARG A 483 -7.73 14.74 -3.04
CA ARG A 483 -7.81 16.19 -2.92
C ARG A 483 -7.23 16.69 -1.58
N LEU A 484 -7.53 16.01 -0.48
CA LEU A 484 -6.93 16.33 0.83
C LEU A 484 -5.41 16.13 0.85
N HIS A 485 -4.90 15.12 0.14
CA HIS A 485 -3.47 14.95 -0.10
C HIS A 485 -2.89 16.15 -0.86
N ALA A 486 -3.50 16.57 -1.96
CA ALA A 486 -3.08 17.74 -2.74
C ALA A 486 -3.11 19.04 -1.92
N GLN A 487 -4.09 19.22 -1.02
CA GLN A 487 -4.13 20.35 -0.09
C GLN A 487 -2.93 20.38 0.86
N GLN A 488 -2.39 19.21 1.24
CA GLN A 488 -1.29 19.10 2.17
C GLN A 488 0.08 19.10 1.49
N THR A 489 0.22 18.46 0.32
CA THR A 489 1.47 18.49 -0.46
C THR A 489 1.73 19.87 -1.06
N ARG A 490 0.67 20.62 -1.41
CA ARG A 490 0.78 21.86 -2.20
C ARG A 490 1.59 21.62 -3.47
N SER A 491 1.37 20.48 -4.12
CA SER A 491 2.05 20.08 -5.35
C SER A 491 1.21 20.42 -6.58
N PRO A 492 1.76 21.12 -7.59
CA PRO A 492 1.12 21.29 -8.90
C PRO A 492 0.74 19.96 -9.57
N LEU A 493 1.55 18.92 -9.35
CA LEU A 493 1.30 17.58 -9.90
C LEU A 493 0.06 16.94 -9.27
N ASP A 494 -0.06 17.00 -7.94
CA ASP A 494 -1.25 16.47 -7.26
C ASP A 494 -2.49 17.30 -7.60
N ALA A 495 -2.34 18.62 -7.67
CA ALA A 495 -3.39 19.53 -8.10
C ALA A 495 -3.91 19.16 -9.50
N TRP A 496 -3.02 18.88 -10.45
CA TRP A 496 -3.41 18.39 -11.77
C TRP A 496 -4.16 17.06 -11.70
N TYR A 497 -3.64 16.09 -10.95
CA TYR A 497 -4.18 14.74 -10.96
C TYR A 497 -5.60 14.67 -10.41
N TRP A 498 -5.90 15.32 -9.28
CA TRP A 498 -7.27 15.30 -8.75
C TRP A 498 -8.22 16.20 -9.56
N GLN A 499 -7.73 17.27 -10.19
CA GLN A 499 -8.57 18.16 -11.01
C GLN A 499 -8.83 17.64 -12.42
N ALA A 500 -8.12 16.60 -12.87
CA ALA A 500 -8.29 16.01 -14.19
C ALA A 500 -9.72 15.51 -14.48
N LYS A 501 -10.53 15.27 -13.43
CA LYS A 501 -11.99 15.12 -13.53
C LYS A 501 -12.69 16.44 -13.19
N PRO A 502 -13.29 17.15 -14.17
CA PRO A 502 -13.97 18.43 -13.92
C PRO A 502 -15.09 18.36 -12.87
N GLY A 503 -15.72 17.20 -12.70
CA GLY A 503 -16.71 16.95 -11.66
C GLY A 503 -16.18 17.18 -10.24
N ASN A 504 -14.88 16.97 -10.00
CA ASN A 504 -14.28 17.16 -8.68
C ASN A 504 -14.31 18.64 -8.24
N LEU A 505 -14.28 19.58 -9.19
CA LEU A 505 -14.36 21.02 -8.91
C LEU A 505 -15.78 21.56 -8.78
N SER A 506 -16.80 20.82 -9.21
CA SER A 506 -18.19 21.32 -9.26
C SER A 506 -19.14 20.56 -8.34
N LYS A 507 -18.98 19.24 -8.23
CA LYS A 507 -19.84 18.35 -7.45
C LYS A 507 -19.03 17.17 -6.89
N PRO A 508 -18.08 17.41 -5.96
CA PRO A 508 -17.27 16.33 -5.39
C PRO A 508 -18.14 15.34 -4.62
N SER A 509 -17.88 14.04 -4.79
CA SER A 509 -18.48 12.96 -4.01
C SER A 509 -17.59 12.59 -2.81
N ASP A 510 -18.19 11.94 -1.80
CA ASP A 510 -17.49 11.36 -0.64
C ASP A 510 -16.54 12.32 0.08
N VAL A 511 -16.89 13.61 0.09
CA VAL A 511 -16.15 14.66 0.79
C VAL A 511 -16.03 14.35 2.29
N ASN A 512 -14.88 14.70 2.85
CA ASN A 512 -14.59 14.50 4.27
C ASN A 512 -14.39 15.86 4.97
N VAL A 513 -14.67 15.91 6.28
CA VAL A 513 -14.64 17.16 7.06
C VAL A 513 -13.24 17.80 7.14
N TRP A 514 -12.18 17.01 7.00
CA TRP A 514 -10.80 17.50 7.06
C TRP A 514 -10.44 18.42 5.90
N GLN A 515 -11.12 18.30 4.76
CA GLN A 515 -10.97 19.20 3.62
C GLN A 515 -11.34 20.66 3.95
N LEU A 516 -12.21 20.88 4.95
CA LEU A 516 -12.56 22.21 5.46
C LEU A 516 -11.79 22.55 6.75
N LEU A 517 -11.64 21.62 7.69
CA LEU A 517 -10.93 21.87 8.95
C LEU A 517 -9.46 22.28 8.72
N LEU A 518 -8.82 21.74 7.69
CA LEU A 518 -7.45 22.09 7.32
C LEU A 518 -7.30 23.58 6.94
N LEU A 519 -8.37 24.24 6.46
CA LEU A 519 -8.36 25.68 6.16
C LEU A 519 -8.10 26.52 7.41
N GLY A 520 -8.41 26.00 8.60
CA GLY A 520 -8.09 26.68 9.84
C GLY A 520 -6.58 26.72 10.13
N ALA A 521 -5.82 25.74 9.61
CA ALA A 521 -4.37 25.68 9.75
C ALA A 521 -3.63 26.34 8.58
N ASP A 522 -4.21 26.27 7.37
CA ASP A 522 -3.61 26.82 6.16
C ASP A 522 -4.67 26.97 5.05
N ASN A 523 -5.13 28.21 4.84
CA ASN A 523 -6.07 28.58 3.78
C ASN A 523 -5.39 29.28 2.59
N SER A 524 -4.07 29.17 2.46
CA SER A 524 -3.37 29.72 1.29
C SER A 524 -3.91 29.11 -0.02
N PRO A 525 -3.94 29.86 -1.14
CA PRO A 525 -4.35 29.32 -2.42
C PRO A 525 -3.54 28.08 -2.81
N LEU A 526 -4.20 27.09 -3.41
CA LEU A 526 -3.50 25.94 -3.99
C LEU A 526 -2.71 26.38 -5.23
N PRO A 527 -1.53 25.76 -5.49
CA PRO A 527 -0.80 26.00 -6.73
C PRO A 527 -1.64 25.65 -7.96
N ALA A 528 -1.32 26.31 -9.08
CA ALA A 528 -1.90 25.96 -10.36
C ALA A 528 -1.56 24.50 -10.74
N PRO A 529 -2.51 23.74 -11.29
CA PRO A 529 -2.26 22.37 -11.71
C PRO A 529 -1.23 22.30 -12.84
N SER A 530 -0.26 21.40 -12.72
CA SER A 530 0.72 21.10 -13.78
C SER A 530 0.77 19.60 -14.04
N ALA A 531 0.60 19.22 -15.29
CA ALA A 531 0.72 17.83 -15.71
C ALA A 531 2.15 17.29 -15.51
N PRO A 532 2.33 15.96 -15.35
CA PRO A 532 3.65 15.35 -15.26
C PRO A 532 4.52 15.68 -16.47
N SER A 533 5.82 15.87 -16.23
CA SER A 533 6.83 16.08 -17.28
C SER A 533 7.52 14.79 -17.72
N VAL A 534 7.37 13.70 -16.96
CA VAL A 534 7.97 12.38 -17.25
C VAL A 534 6.88 11.35 -17.52
N ASN A 535 7.17 10.42 -18.43
CA ASN A 535 6.24 9.36 -18.83
C ASN A 535 6.53 8.02 -18.14
N ASP A 536 7.60 7.92 -17.38
CA ASP A 536 8.01 6.67 -16.74
C ASP A 536 8.16 6.88 -15.25
N TRP A 537 7.71 5.91 -14.48
CA TRP A 537 7.80 5.90 -13.03
C TRP A 537 8.40 4.60 -12.56
N PHE A 538 9.38 4.73 -11.66
CA PHE A 538 10.09 3.61 -11.08
C PHE A 538 10.11 3.77 -9.56
N SER A 539 9.67 2.74 -8.86
CA SER A 539 9.69 2.66 -7.39
C SER A 539 10.50 1.42 -6.99
N PRO A 540 11.85 1.48 -6.97
CA PRO A 540 12.70 0.33 -6.71
C PRO A 540 12.44 -0.34 -5.36
N ASP A 541 12.06 0.43 -4.34
CA ASP A 541 11.85 -0.09 -2.99
C ASP A 541 10.60 -0.97 -2.90
N THR A 542 9.53 -0.59 -3.60
CA THR A 542 8.33 -1.42 -3.75
C THR A 542 8.40 -2.38 -4.92
N GLY A 543 9.38 -2.24 -5.80
CA GLY A 543 9.56 -3.08 -6.96
C GLY A 543 8.51 -2.88 -8.05
N LEU A 544 8.09 -1.64 -8.27
CA LEU A 544 7.04 -1.27 -9.23
C LEU A 544 7.60 -0.38 -10.33
N ALA A 545 7.17 -0.62 -11.58
CA ALA A 545 7.47 0.24 -12.71
C ALA A 545 6.24 0.47 -13.60
N ALA A 546 6.10 1.68 -14.10
CA ALA A 546 5.08 2.08 -15.05
C ALA A 546 5.74 2.82 -16.22
N LEU A 547 5.52 2.33 -17.44
CA LEU A 547 6.05 2.90 -18.67
C LEU A 547 4.85 3.38 -19.50
N HIS A 548 4.76 4.68 -19.78
CA HIS A 548 3.63 5.27 -20.50
C HIS A 548 4.04 5.82 -21.86
N MET A 549 3.17 5.70 -22.86
CA MET A 549 3.31 6.48 -24.10
C MET A 549 3.16 7.98 -23.81
N ASP A 550 2.08 8.34 -23.11
CA ASP A 550 1.78 9.69 -22.63
C ASP A 550 0.98 9.57 -21.33
N ILE A 551 1.60 9.92 -20.21
CA ILE A 551 0.98 9.78 -18.89
C ILE A 551 -0.21 10.73 -18.68
N LYS A 552 -0.30 11.81 -19.48
CA LYS A 552 -1.31 12.86 -19.34
C LYS A 552 -2.69 12.43 -19.83
N ARG A 553 -2.74 11.41 -20.69
CA ARG A 553 -3.97 10.87 -21.25
C ARG A 553 -4.67 9.93 -20.27
N GLY A 554 -5.99 10.06 -20.13
CA GLY A 554 -6.79 9.11 -19.37
C GLY A 554 -6.84 7.72 -20.01
N ASP A 555 -6.90 7.66 -21.35
CA ASP A 555 -6.89 6.44 -22.15
C ASP A 555 -5.47 6.00 -22.55
N ARG A 556 -4.47 6.32 -21.72
CA ARG A 556 -3.05 6.08 -22.03
C ARG A 556 -2.72 4.61 -22.30
N THR A 557 -1.86 4.38 -23.30
CA THR A 557 -1.16 3.11 -23.48
C THR A 557 -0.02 3.01 -22.48
N SER A 558 -0.01 1.93 -21.70
CA SER A 558 0.88 1.74 -20.56
C SER A 558 1.31 0.29 -20.41
N VAL A 559 2.55 0.10 -19.96
CA VAL A 559 3.07 -1.18 -19.48
C VAL A 559 3.39 -1.03 -18.00
N PHE A 560 2.78 -1.88 -17.18
CA PHE A 560 3.06 -1.96 -15.76
C PHE A 560 3.89 -3.22 -15.49
N PHE A 561 4.87 -3.13 -14.59
CA PHE A 561 5.78 -4.23 -14.27
C PHE A 561 6.03 -4.31 -12.76
N ARG A 562 6.16 -5.54 -12.23
CA ARG A 562 6.42 -5.79 -10.81
C ARG A 562 7.56 -6.80 -10.61
N ALA A 563 8.54 -6.45 -9.80
CA ALA A 563 9.51 -7.36 -9.17
C ALA A 563 9.91 -6.77 -7.81
N SER A 564 9.29 -7.28 -6.74
CA SER A 564 9.15 -6.63 -5.44
C SER A 564 9.74 -7.43 -4.30
N ARG A 565 10.43 -6.72 -3.39
CA ARG A 565 10.94 -7.26 -2.12
C ARG A 565 9.84 -7.84 -1.22
N HIS A 566 8.58 -7.44 -1.45
CA HIS A 566 7.43 -7.89 -0.67
C HIS A 566 6.89 -9.25 -1.13
N GLY A 567 7.42 -9.83 -2.21
CA GLY A 567 6.97 -11.14 -2.72
C GLY A 567 5.46 -11.19 -2.95
N LEU A 568 4.81 -12.27 -2.50
CA LEU A 568 3.36 -12.43 -2.53
C LEU A 568 2.72 -12.26 -1.14
N TYR A 569 3.35 -11.51 -0.24
CA TYR A 569 2.82 -11.32 1.11
C TYR A 569 1.53 -10.50 1.12
N ALA A 570 0.64 -10.77 2.09
CA ALA A 570 -0.65 -10.10 2.26
C ALA A 570 -1.49 -10.01 0.96
N HIS A 571 -1.69 -8.81 0.41
CA HIS A 571 -2.50 -8.52 -0.77
C HIS A 571 -1.69 -8.51 -2.07
N SER A 572 -0.44 -8.98 -2.03
CA SER A 572 0.38 -9.24 -3.21
C SER A 572 0.17 -10.65 -3.74
N GLN A 573 0.63 -10.91 -4.97
CA GLN A 573 0.44 -12.19 -5.66
C GLN A 573 1.80 -12.77 -6.11
N ALA A 574 1.82 -14.01 -6.62
CA ALA A 574 3.02 -14.68 -7.13
C ALA A 574 3.36 -14.17 -8.56
N ASP A 575 3.48 -12.85 -8.67
CA ASP A 575 3.55 -12.07 -9.91
C ASP A 575 4.90 -11.34 -10.06
N GLN A 576 6.00 -11.88 -9.50
CA GLN A 576 7.33 -11.34 -9.77
C GLN A 576 7.65 -11.47 -11.26
N ASN A 577 8.26 -10.44 -11.84
CA ASN A 577 8.47 -10.26 -13.29
C ASN A 577 7.17 -10.29 -14.13
N ALA A 578 5.99 -10.13 -13.53
CA ALA A 578 4.76 -10.03 -14.30
C ALA A 578 4.60 -8.64 -14.94
N LEU A 579 3.87 -8.59 -16.05
CA LEU A 579 3.50 -7.34 -16.71
C LEU A 579 1.98 -7.20 -16.88
N VAL A 580 1.49 -5.98 -16.97
CA VAL A 580 0.13 -5.66 -17.41
C VAL A 580 0.24 -4.67 -18.58
N TYR A 581 -0.52 -4.92 -19.64
CA TYR A 581 -0.52 -4.11 -20.86
C TYR A 581 -1.91 -3.51 -21.08
N VAL A 582 -1.96 -2.18 -21.06
CA VAL A 582 -3.16 -1.39 -21.36
C VAL A 582 -2.90 -0.59 -22.63
N SER A 583 -3.84 -0.56 -23.56
CA SER A 583 -3.76 0.32 -24.73
C SER A 583 -5.09 1.00 -25.00
N GLN A 584 -5.04 2.29 -25.35
CA GLN A 584 -6.24 3.12 -25.56
C GLN A 584 -7.24 3.02 -24.39
N GLY A 585 -6.70 2.94 -23.16
CA GLY A 585 -7.49 2.81 -21.94
C GLY A 585 -8.18 1.45 -21.76
N GLN A 586 -7.94 0.47 -22.63
CA GLN A 586 -8.48 -0.88 -22.54
C GLN A 586 -7.42 -1.86 -22.03
N PRO A 587 -7.74 -2.68 -21.01
CA PRO A 587 -6.85 -3.74 -20.56
C PRO A 587 -6.79 -4.84 -21.63
N LEU A 588 -5.59 -5.14 -22.11
CA LEU A 588 -5.35 -6.17 -23.15
C LEU A 588 -4.67 -7.40 -22.55
N LEU A 589 -3.59 -7.20 -21.80
CA LEU A 589 -2.91 -8.24 -21.03
C LEU A 589 -3.05 -7.91 -19.54
N VAL A 590 -3.76 -8.75 -18.80
CA VAL A 590 -4.09 -8.55 -17.38
C VAL A 590 -3.45 -9.64 -16.53
N ASN A 591 -3.28 -9.40 -15.24
CA ASN A 591 -3.17 -10.52 -14.31
C ASN A 591 -4.56 -11.11 -14.12
N ALA A 592 -4.67 -12.44 -14.23
CA ALA A 592 -5.95 -13.11 -14.18
C ALA A 592 -6.44 -13.33 -12.74
N GLY A 593 -7.75 -13.51 -12.61
CA GLY A 593 -8.44 -13.81 -11.36
C GLY A 593 -9.22 -12.63 -10.80
N TYR A 594 -10.06 -12.91 -9.81
CA TYR A 594 -10.89 -11.95 -9.10
C TYR A 594 -10.67 -12.01 -7.59
N TYR A 595 -11.15 -11.00 -6.87
CA TYR A 595 -11.06 -10.92 -5.42
C TYR A 595 -12.44 -10.93 -4.73
N PRO A 596 -13.10 -12.10 -4.58
CA PRO A 596 -14.40 -12.17 -3.90
C PRO A 596 -14.29 -11.86 -2.40
N TYR A 597 -13.30 -12.45 -1.74
CA TYR A 597 -12.87 -12.12 -0.39
C TYR A 597 -11.49 -12.75 -0.13
N TYR A 598 -10.78 -12.19 0.85
CA TYR A 598 -9.47 -12.67 1.26
C TYR A 598 -9.50 -14.17 1.61
N ASN A 599 -8.56 -14.91 1.04
CA ASN A 599 -8.43 -16.37 1.18
C ASN A 599 -9.69 -17.18 0.78
N SER A 600 -10.55 -16.65 -0.09
CA SER A 600 -11.53 -17.47 -0.80
C SER A 600 -10.82 -18.56 -1.64
N PRO A 601 -11.44 -19.73 -1.87
CA PRO A 601 -10.90 -20.75 -2.77
C PRO A 601 -10.38 -20.21 -4.12
N HIS A 602 -11.16 -19.36 -4.80
CA HIS A 602 -10.73 -18.75 -6.05
C HIS A 602 -9.50 -17.86 -5.85
N HIS A 603 -9.52 -16.97 -4.86
CA HIS A 603 -8.41 -16.07 -4.56
C HIS A 603 -7.11 -16.84 -4.22
N LYS A 604 -7.16 -17.89 -3.39
CA LYS A 604 -5.94 -18.68 -3.07
C LYS A 604 -5.30 -19.27 -4.33
N ASN A 605 -6.13 -19.80 -5.22
CA ASN A 605 -5.69 -20.43 -6.45
C ASN A 605 -5.15 -19.42 -7.46
N THR A 606 -5.88 -18.34 -7.73
CA THR A 606 -5.51 -17.36 -8.76
C THR A 606 -4.38 -16.44 -8.37
N ARG A 607 -3.86 -16.50 -7.15
CA ARG A 607 -2.62 -15.82 -6.76
C ARG A 607 -1.36 -16.43 -7.39
N ALA A 608 -1.44 -17.66 -7.91
CA ALA A 608 -0.30 -18.37 -8.49
C ALA A 608 0.22 -17.75 -9.79
N SER A 609 1.51 -17.95 -10.08
CA SER A 609 2.19 -17.41 -11.27
C SER A 609 1.55 -17.84 -12.60
N ARG A 610 0.92 -19.01 -12.66
CA ARG A 610 0.17 -19.50 -13.85
C ARG A 610 -1.08 -18.67 -14.19
N PHE A 611 -1.48 -17.74 -13.32
CA PHE A 611 -2.54 -16.75 -13.54
C PHE A 611 -1.98 -15.32 -13.65
N LYS A 612 -0.67 -15.16 -13.85
CA LYS A 612 0.01 -13.87 -14.01
C LYS A 612 0.76 -13.88 -15.33
N ASN A 613 0.98 -12.71 -15.91
CA ASN A 613 1.73 -12.59 -17.16
C ASN A 613 3.23 -12.74 -16.91
N THR A 614 3.67 -13.91 -16.42
CA THR A 614 5.04 -14.24 -16.01
C THR A 614 5.38 -15.69 -16.42
N LEU A 615 6.63 -16.09 -16.15
CA LEU A 615 7.14 -17.42 -16.44
C LEU A 615 6.51 -18.47 -15.49
N SER A 616 6.18 -19.63 -16.03
CA SER A 616 5.98 -20.88 -15.26
C SER A 616 6.74 -22.02 -15.93
N PHE A 617 6.69 -23.21 -15.34
CA PHE A 617 7.30 -24.39 -15.92
C PHE A 617 6.54 -25.68 -15.55
N ASP A 618 6.80 -26.73 -16.31
CA ASP A 618 6.34 -28.11 -16.08
C ASP A 618 4.85 -28.21 -15.71
N GLY A 619 3.97 -27.57 -16.48
CA GLY A 619 2.52 -27.64 -16.29
C GLY A 619 1.93 -26.52 -15.44
N GLY A 620 2.73 -25.57 -14.96
CA GLY A 620 2.25 -24.35 -14.29
C GLY A 620 2.85 -24.11 -12.90
N PHE A 621 3.92 -24.80 -12.53
CA PHE A 621 4.68 -24.46 -11.32
C PHE A 621 5.34 -23.11 -11.50
N GLY A 622 5.38 -22.32 -10.44
CA GLY A 622 5.96 -20.99 -10.49
C GLY A 622 6.60 -20.59 -9.17
N GLN A 623 6.20 -19.41 -8.68
CA GLN A 623 6.83 -18.78 -7.55
C GLN A 623 6.18 -19.20 -6.23
N SER A 624 6.99 -19.35 -5.19
CA SER A 624 6.56 -19.65 -3.82
C SER A 624 5.70 -20.91 -3.68
N GLU A 625 6.14 -22.01 -4.29
CA GLU A 625 5.41 -23.27 -4.29
C GLU A 625 5.46 -23.98 -2.93
N ASN A 626 4.54 -24.91 -2.71
CA ASN A 626 4.67 -25.89 -1.62
C ASN A 626 5.56 -27.05 -2.09
N ALA A 627 6.64 -27.34 -1.36
CA ALA A 627 7.57 -28.40 -1.75
C ALA A 627 6.90 -29.79 -1.84
N ALA A 628 5.83 -30.02 -1.07
CA ALA A 628 5.06 -31.27 -1.12
C ALA A 628 4.31 -31.48 -2.45
N ASN A 629 4.10 -30.42 -3.24
CA ASN A 629 3.39 -30.48 -4.52
C ASN A 629 4.32 -30.64 -5.73
N LEU A 630 5.62 -30.37 -5.57
CA LEU A 630 6.59 -30.39 -6.67
C LEU A 630 6.61 -31.76 -7.36
N GLY A 631 6.52 -31.76 -8.69
CA GLY A 631 6.51 -32.98 -9.51
C GLY A 631 5.18 -33.76 -9.51
N VAL A 632 4.17 -33.31 -8.75
CA VAL A 632 2.83 -33.91 -8.74
C VAL A 632 1.84 -33.03 -9.51
N ARG A 633 1.58 -31.83 -9.01
CA ARG A 633 0.76 -30.80 -9.67
C ARG A 633 0.99 -29.42 -9.04
N PRO A 634 0.86 -28.32 -9.79
CA PRO A 634 0.88 -26.97 -9.21
C PRO A 634 -0.20 -26.79 -8.14
N GLY A 635 0.11 -26.06 -7.08
CA GLY A 635 -0.81 -25.80 -5.96
C GLY A 635 -1.13 -24.32 -5.77
N ASP A 636 -1.71 -24.03 -4.60
CA ASP A 636 -1.80 -22.66 -4.09
C ASP A 636 -0.41 -22.20 -3.61
N PRO A 637 0.05 -20.99 -3.98
CA PRO A 637 1.34 -20.50 -3.56
C PRO A 637 1.32 -20.11 -2.08
N ILE A 638 2.47 -20.25 -1.42
CA ILE A 638 2.63 -19.93 0.00
C ILE A 638 2.87 -18.43 0.16
N GLN A 639 2.07 -17.76 0.98
CA GLN A 639 2.22 -16.34 1.25
C GLN A 639 3.55 -16.04 1.98
N SER A 640 4.44 -15.27 1.35
CA SER A 640 5.75 -14.94 1.92
C SER A 640 6.34 -13.66 1.29
N MET A 641 7.11 -12.91 2.09
CA MET A 641 7.99 -11.84 1.61
C MET A 641 9.38 -12.36 1.24
N ASP A 642 9.73 -13.58 1.63
CA ASP A 642 11.06 -14.11 1.33
C ASP A 642 11.14 -14.54 -0.14
N ALA A 643 10.03 -15.07 -0.70
CA ALA A 643 9.93 -15.47 -2.11
C ALA A 643 9.63 -14.23 -2.97
N ASN A 644 10.69 -13.47 -3.26
CA ASN A 644 10.60 -12.09 -3.74
C ASN A 644 11.39 -11.84 -5.03
N GLY A 645 11.29 -10.60 -5.53
CA GLY A 645 12.09 -10.11 -6.64
C GLY A 645 12.59 -8.69 -6.40
N ALA A 646 13.31 -8.14 -7.37
CA ALA A 646 13.79 -6.77 -7.33
C ALA A 646 13.90 -6.17 -8.74
N LEU A 647 13.69 -4.86 -8.85
CA LEU A 647 14.10 -4.11 -10.05
C LEU A 647 15.62 -3.93 -10.00
N ILE A 648 16.33 -4.54 -10.95
CA ILE A 648 17.80 -4.47 -11.03
C ILE A 648 18.29 -3.46 -12.07
N ARG A 649 17.40 -2.95 -12.93
CA ARG A 649 17.66 -1.86 -13.86
C ARG A 649 16.38 -1.10 -14.17
N THR A 650 16.48 0.23 -14.21
CA THR A 650 15.41 1.13 -14.67
C THR A 650 16.04 2.24 -15.49
N GLN A 651 15.44 2.60 -16.62
CA GLN A 651 16.02 3.59 -17.53
C GLN A 651 14.94 4.28 -18.37
N SER A 652 15.05 5.59 -18.52
CA SER A 652 14.35 6.39 -19.53
C SER A 652 15.39 7.04 -20.42
N LEU A 653 15.32 6.79 -21.73
CA LEU A 653 16.29 7.25 -22.71
C LEU A 653 15.57 7.68 -23.99
N GLY A 654 15.30 8.98 -24.13
CA GLY A 654 14.56 9.51 -25.27
C GLY A 654 13.15 8.92 -25.35
N THR A 655 12.83 8.25 -26.46
CA THR A 655 11.56 7.55 -26.67
C THR A 655 11.57 6.11 -26.13
N LEU A 656 12.69 5.65 -25.58
CA LEU A 656 12.83 4.32 -25.00
C LEU A 656 12.68 4.37 -23.48
N SER A 657 12.00 3.38 -22.95
CA SER A 657 11.89 3.16 -21.51
C SER A 657 12.12 1.69 -21.21
N ALA A 658 12.90 1.39 -20.19
CA ALA A 658 13.29 0.02 -19.89
C ALA A 658 13.27 -0.27 -18.40
N VAL A 659 12.92 -1.52 -18.09
CA VAL A 659 12.97 -2.09 -16.76
C VAL A 659 13.47 -3.53 -16.83
N THR A 660 14.34 -3.92 -15.91
CA THR A 660 14.76 -5.32 -15.73
C THR A 660 14.46 -5.74 -14.30
N GLY A 661 13.72 -6.83 -14.14
CA GLY A 661 13.45 -7.48 -12.86
C GLY A 661 14.20 -8.79 -12.72
N ASP A 662 14.68 -9.06 -11.51
CA ASP A 662 15.18 -10.37 -11.08
C ASP A 662 14.17 -10.99 -10.11
N ALA A 663 13.60 -12.13 -10.50
CA ALA A 663 12.65 -12.91 -9.72
C ALA A 663 13.25 -14.24 -9.27
N THR A 664 14.57 -14.43 -9.35
CA THR A 664 15.24 -15.71 -9.02
C THR A 664 14.88 -16.18 -7.60
N ALA A 665 14.84 -15.26 -6.64
CA ALA A 665 14.47 -15.58 -5.26
C ALA A 665 12.98 -15.93 -5.09
N ALA A 666 12.11 -15.69 -6.07
CA ALA A 666 10.70 -16.04 -6.04
C ALA A 666 10.44 -17.48 -6.50
N TYR A 667 11.24 -18.00 -7.45
CA TYR A 667 11.08 -19.33 -8.01
C TYR A 667 11.70 -20.41 -7.14
N ARG A 668 10.96 -20.77 -6.09
CA ARG A 668 11.37 -21.72 -5.06
C ARG A 668 10.15 -22.29 -4.36
N ALA A 669 10.37 -23.40 -3.64
CA ALA A 669 9.33 -24.05 -2.87
C ALA A 669 9.69 -24.13 -1.39
N LEU A 670 8.70 -23.95 -0.50
CA LEU A 670 8.90 -24.09 0.94
C LEU A 670 8.59 -25.51 1.38
N ASP A 671 9.58 -26.15 2.01
CA ASP A 671 9.37 -27.35 2.81
C ASP A 671 8.74 -26.94 4.14
N LEU A 672 7.42 -27.05 4.26
CA LEU A 672 6.67 -26.63 5.46
C LEU A 672 7.03 -27.41 6.73
N ALA A 673 7.62 -28.61 6.61
CA ALA A 673 8.01 -29.41 7.77
C ALA A 673 9.33 -28.89 8.38
N ARG A 674 10.24 -28.38 7.53
CA ARG A 674 11.55 -27.86 7.93
C ARG A 674 11.63 -26.33 7.91
N PHE A 675 10.62 -25.67 7.35
CA PHE A 675 10.62 -24.24 7.00
C PHE A 675 11.81 -23.81 6.12
N VAL A 676 12.28 -24.70 5.24
CA VAL A 676 13.41 -24.45 4.34
C VAL A 676 12.95 -24.18 2.92
N TRP A 677 13.43 -23.09 2.33
CA TRP A 677 13.22 -22.75 0.93
C TRP A 677 14.18 -23.52 0.02
N ARG A 678 13.64 -24.17 -1.01
CA ARG A 678 14.42 -24.89 -2.03
C ARG A 678 14.27 -24.19 -3.38
N PRO A 679 15.35 -23.72 -4.01
CA PRO A 679 15.29 -23.16 -5.36
C PRO A 679 14.66 -24.15 -6.35
N THR A 680 13.82 -23.64 -7.24
CA THR A 680 13.28 -24.42 -8.38
C THR A 680 13.88 -23.97 -9.70
N LEU A 681 14.29 -22.71 -9.78
CA LEU A 681 15.09 -22.11 -10.85
C LEU A 681 16.35 -21.45 -10.25
N SER A 682 17.43 -21.44 -11.03
CA SER A 682 18.73 -20.85 -10.64
C SER A 682 18.88 -19.40 -11.14
N ASN A 683 18.12 -19.02 -12.18
CA ASN A 683 17.93 -17.64 -12.64
C ASN A 683 16.50 -17.45 -13.16
N ALA A 684 15.92 -16.27 -12.94
CA ALA A 684 14.68 -15.84 -13.56
C ALA A 684 14.67 -14.31 -13.74
N VAL A 685 15.12 -13.85 -14.91
CA VAL A 685 15.29 -12.43 -15.22
C VAL A 685 14.39 -12.05 -16.40
N ARG A 686 13.72 -10.91 -16.28
CA ARG A 686 12.91 -10.34 -17.37
C ARG A 686 13.30 -8.89 -17.61
N SER A 687 13.52 -8.54 -18.87
CA SER A 687 13.67 -7.16 -19.31
C SER A 687 12.49 -6.74 -20.18
N VAL A 688 11.92 -5.57 -19.91
CA VAL A 688 10.87 -4.95 -20.72
C VAL A 688 11.40 -3.63 -21.27
N VAL A 689 11.32 -3.45 -22.59
CA VAL A 689 11.70 -2.20 -23.29
C VAL A 689 10.51 -1.70 -24.09
N MET A 690 10.04 -0.49 -23.80
CA MET A 690 8.97 0.17 -24.52
C MET A 690 9.56 1.22 -25.46
N ASP A 691 9.39 1.00 -26.77
CA ASP A 691 9.69 1.96 -27.82
C ASP A 691 8.43 2.78 -28.14
N LYS A 692 8.40 3.99 -27.58
CA LYS A 692 7.25 4.90 -27.69
C LYS A 692 7.11 5.51 -29.07
N ALA A 693 8.20 5.61 -29.84
CA ALA A 693 8.15 6.19 -31.18
C ALA A 693 7.38 5.27 -32.13
N ASN A 694 7.60 3.96 -32.01
CA ASN A 694 7.06 2.98 -32.94
C ASN A 694 5.85 2.19 -32.39
N GLY A 695 5.54 2.31 -31.09
CA GLY A 695 4.46 1.55 -30.47
C GLY A 695 4.78 0.06 -30.33
N VAL A 696 6.04 -0.25 -30.00
CA VAL A 696 6.54 -1.61 -29.80
C VAL A 696 6.97 -1.78 -28.34
N THR A 697 6.66 -2.93 -27.75
CA THR A 697 7.21 -3.34 -26.45
C THR A 697 7.90 -4.68 -26.58
N LEU A 698 9.15 -4.75 -26.14
CA LEU A 698 9.99 -5.94 -26.14
C LEU A 698 9.97 -6.54 -24.74
N VAL A 699 9.71 -7.84 -24.64
CA VAL A 699 9.73 -8.60 -23.37
C VAL A 699 10.70 -9.75 -23.54
N TYR A 700 11.88 -9.61 -22.95
CA TYR A 700 12.93 -10.62 -22.96
C TYR A 700 12.96 -11.38 -21.65
N ASP A 701 12.91 -12.70 -21.72
CA ASP A 701 13.00 -13.62 -20.60
C ASP A 701 14.28 -14.44 -20.68
N TRP A 702 15.02 -14.51 -19.57
CA TRP A 702 16.13 -15.43 -19.37
C TRP A 702 15.95 -16.21 -18.07
N ALA A 703 15.95 -17.53 -18.15
CA ALA A 703 15.83 -18.40 -17.00
C ALA A 703 16.72 -19.63 -17.11
N THR A 704 17.18 -20.13 -15.97
CA THR A 704 17.97 -21.37 -15.89
C THR A 704 17.47 -22.26 -14.76
N SER A 705 17.65 -23.57 -14.89
CA SER A 705 17.33 -24.56 -13.85
C SER A 705 18.36 -25.68 -13.88
N ASP A 706 18.63 -26.29 -12.73
CA ASP A 706 19.57 -27.40 -12.61
C ASP A 706 19.03 -28.70 -13.25
N VAL A 707 17.73 -28.75 -13.56
CA VAL A 707 17.08 -29.86 -14.27
C VAL A 707 16.36 -29.34 -15.53
N PRO A 708 16.26 -30.14 -16.61
CA PRO A 708 15.53 -29.72 -17.81
C PRO A 708 14.05 -29.42 -17.52
N ARG A 709 13.61 -28.20 -17.84
CA ARG A 709 12.23 -27.72 -17.65
C ARG A 709 11.52 -27.57 -18.98
N GLN A 710 10.22 -27.86 -19.01
CA GLN A 710 9.35 -27.29 -20.05
C GLN A 710 8.99 -25.87 -19.63
N TRP A 711 9.47 -24.88 -20.36
CA TRP A 711 9.27 -23.47 -20.03
C TRP A 711 7.93 -22.98 -20.58
N GLU A 712 7.26 -22.11 -19.83
CA GLU A 712 5.92 -21.65 -20.15
C GLU A 712 5.82 -20.14 -19.98
N LEU A 713 5.47 -19.42 -21.05
CA LEU A 713 5.13 -18.00 -20.97
C LEU A 713 3.61 -17.87 -20.85
N ASN A 714 3.13 -17.34 -19.73
CA ASN A 714 1.70 -17.13 -19.49
C ASN A 714 1.30 -15.71 -19.90
N PHE A 715 0.14 -15.60 -20.54
CA PHE A 715 -0.51 -14.33 -20.84
C PHE A 715 -2.01 -14.46 -20.63
N HIS A 716 -2.64 -13.47 -20.01
CA HIS A 716 -4.07 -13.47 -19.77
C HIS A 716 -4.74 -12.23 -20.32
N SER A 717 -5.97 -12.37 -20.78
CA SER A 717 -6.74 -11.28 -21.38
C SER A 717 -8.19 -11.36 -20.94
N PRO A 718 -8.92 -10.22 -20.86
CA PRO A 718 -10.36 -10.26 -20.63
C PRO A 718 -11.13 -11.08 -21.69
N ASN A 719 -10.62 -11.16 -22.92
CA ASN A 719 -11.25 -11.85 -24.04
C ASN A 719 -10.33 -12.93 -24.61
N SER A 720 -10.88 -13.87 -25.39
CA SER A 720 -10.11 -14.91 -26.08
C SER A 720 -9.06 -14.32 -27.02
N PHE A 721 -7.90 -14.98 -27.10
CA PHE A 721 -6.85 -14.62 -28.03
C PHE A 721 -7.18 -15.12 -29.43
N ALA A 722 -6.86 -14.33 -30.45
CA ALA A 722 -6.93 -14.75 -31.85
C ALA A 722 -5.56 -15.19 -32.35
N VAL A 723 -5.48 -16.33 -33.02
CA VAL A 723 -4.24 -16.89 -33.59
C VAL A 723 -4.27 -16.70 -35.10
N ASN A 724 -3.25 -16.06 -35.67
CA ASN A 724 -3.08 -15.93 -37.11
C ASN A 724 -1.62 -16.16 -37.48
N ALA A 725 -1.36 -17.26 -38.22
CA ALA A 725 -0.02 -17.69 -38.59
C ALA A 725 0.92 -17.77 -37.36
N ALA A 726 2.03 -17.02 -37.38
CA ALA A 726 3.01 -16.99 -36.30
C ALA A 726 2.64 -16.04 -35.13
N THR A 727 1.58 -15.25 -35.27
CA THR A 727 1.21 -14.20 -34.31
C THR A 727 -0.03 -14.60 -33.50
N VAL A 728 -0.03 -14.25 -32.21
CA VAL A 728 -1.22 -14.31 -31.35
C VAL A 728 -1.61 -12.90 -30.95
N SER A 729 -2.90 -12.56 -30.95
CA SER A 729 -3.37 -11.22 -30.60
C SER A 729 -4.40 -11.23 -29.48
N ALA A 730 -4.33 -10.22 -28.62
CA ALA A 730 -5.36 -9.90 -27.63
C ALA A 730 -6.14 -8.67 -28.10
N GLN A 731 -7.44 -8.65 -27.87
CA GLN A 731 -8.33 -7.56 -28.29
C GLN A 731 -9.33 -7.23 -27.19
N ASN A 732 -9.61 -5.95 -27.01
CA ASN A 732 -10.64 -5.48 -26.08
C ASN A 732 -11.20 -4.14 -26.55
N GLY A 733 -12.48 -4.09 -26.90
CA GLY A 733 -13.06 -2.95 -27.60
C GLY A 733 -12.33 -2.69 -28.92
N GLY A 734 -11.96 -1.43 -29.19
CA GLY A 734 -11.17 -1.05 -30.37
C GLY A 734 -9.66 -1.23 -30.23
N ALA A 735 -9.17 -1.64 -29.05
CA ALA A 735 -7.74 -1.80 -28.80
C ALA A 735 -7.29 -3.24 -29.09
N SER A 736 -6.05 -3.39 -29.56
CA SER A 736 -5.44 -4.69 -29.82
C SER A 736 -3.94 -4.66 -29.58
N VAL A 737 -3.36 -5.83 -29.30
CA VAL A 737 -1.90 -6.03 -29.25
C VAL A 737 -1.56 -7.37 -29.89
N CYS A 738 -0.59 -7.37 -30.80
CA CYS A 738 -0.07 -8.57 -31.43
C CYS A 738 1.22 -9.02 -30.75
N MET A 739 1.36 -10.32 -30.55
CA MET A 739 2.46 -10.97 -29.84
C MET A 739 3.21 -11.89 -30.81
N ASP A 740 4.44 -11.48 -31.16
CA ASP A 740 5.35 -12.23 -32.02
C ASP A 740 6.47 -12.84 -31.17
N ARG A 741 6.78 -14.11 -31.40
CA ARG A 741 7.64 -14.94 -30.53
C ARG A 741 8.94 -15.31 -31.21
N TYR A 742 10.06 -15.15 -30.50
CA TYR A 742 11.40 -15.47 -30.95
C TYR A 742 12.15 -16.22 -29.86
N GLY A 743 12.70 -17.39 -30.20
CA GLY A 743 13.37 -18.30 -29.26
C GLY A 743 13.06 -19.76 -29.56
N PRO A 744 13.17 -20.67 -28.58
CA PRO A 744 12.79 -22.06 -28.74
C PRO A 744 11.35 -22.20 -29.26
N ALA A 745 11.11 -23.21 -30.08
CA ALA A 745 9.77 -23.48 -30.59
C ALA A 745 8.78 -23.71 -29.44
N THR A 746 7.62 -23.07 -29.51
CA THR A 746 6.55 -23.16 -28.52
C THR A 746 5.24 -23.58 -29.15
N GLY A 747 4.48 -24.42 -28.43
CA GLY A 747 3.07 -24.65 -28.68
C GLY A 747 2.23 -23.58 -27.98
N PHE A 748 1.06 -23.26 -28.54
CA PHE A 748 0.09 -22.33 -27.95
C PHE A 748 -1.15 -23.08 -27.49
N SER A 749 -1.58 -22.81 -26.26
CA SER A 749 -2.89 -23.22 -25.76
C SER A 749 -3.56 -22.04 -25.07
N GLN A 750 -4.89 -22.05 -25.06
CA GLN A 750 -5.66 -21.14 -24.22
C GLN A 750 -6.92 -21.82 -23.67
N THR A 751 -7.40 -21.31 -22.54
CA THR A 751 -8.68 -21.70 -21.93
C THR A 751 -9.34 -20.49 -21.28
N GLN A 752 -10.66 -20.52 -21.16
CA GLN A 752 -11.42 -19.57 -20.32
C GLN A 752 -12.02 -20.24 -19.08
N ALA A 753 -11.76 -21.53 -18.90
CA ALA A 753 -12.19 -22.26 -17.72
C ALA A 753 -11.26 -21.95 -16.54
N TRP A 754 -11.88 -21.72 -15.38
CA TRP A 754 -11.16 -21.59 -14.12
C TRP A 754 -10.89 -22.97 -13.51
N GLU A 755 -9.70 -23.16 -12.93
CA GLU A 755 -9.44 -24.32 -12.05
C GLU A 755 -10.37 -24.30 -10.84
N VAL A 756 -10.60 -23.11 -10.26
CA VAL A 756 -11.55 -22.84 -9.18
C VAL A 756 -12.39 -21.64 -9.59
N ALA A 757 -13.70 -21.81 -9.79
CA ALA A 757 -14.57 -20.70 -10.18
C ALA A 757 -14.68 -19.64 -9.08
N PRO A 758 -14.83 -18.34 -9.42
CA PRO A 758 -15.10 -17.30 -8.43
C PRO A 758 -16.39 -17.58 -7.66
N GLU A 759 -16.42 -17.22 -6.38
CA GLU A 759 -17.59 -17.43 -5.51
C GLU A 759 -18.78 -16.52 -5.87
N THR A 760 -18.57 -15.57 -6.77
CA THR A 760 -19.60 -14.68 -7.32
C THR A 760 -19.58 -14.77 -8.84
N ASN A 761 -20.71 -14.49 -9.50
CA ASN A 761 -20.80 -14.57 -10.95
C ASN A 761 -19.98 -13.44 -11.59
N LEU A 762 -18.77 -13.76 -12.04
CA LEU A 762 -17.83 -12.84 -12.66
C LEU A 762 -17.49 -13.31 -14.09
N PRO A 763 -17.19 -12.39 -15.01
CA PRO A 763 -16.85 -12.75 -16.39
C PRO A 763 -15.69 -13.76 -16.48
N ALA A 764 -15.72 -14.66 -17.45
CA ALA A 764 -14.57 -15.50 -17.74
C ALA A 764 -13.41 -14.64 -18.31
N GLN A 765 -12.18 -15.09 -18.11
CA GLN A 765 -10.97 -14.47 -18.66
C GLN A 765 -10.22 -15.52 -19.46
N ALA A 766 -9.51 -15.14 -20.52
CA ALA A 766 -8.69 -16.06 -21.30
C ALA A 766 -7.32 -16.23 -20.66
N HIS A 767 -6.85 -17.47 -20.58
CA HIS A 767 -5.55 -17.86 -20.07
C HIS A 767 -4.77 -18.55 -21.18
N ALA A 768 -3.83 -17.84 -21.78
CA ALA A 768 -2.92 -18.36 -22.79
C ALA A 768 -1.60 -18.83 -22.18
N ARG A 769 -1.06 -19.90 -22.74
CA ARG A 769 0.25 -20.45 -22.40
C ARG A 769 1.02 -20.79 -23.67
N PHE A 770 2.25 -20.28 -23.74
CA PHE A 770 3.24 -20.69 -24.75
C PHE A 770 4.23 -21.64 -24.09
N ALA A 771 4.08 -22.95 -24.32
CA ALA A 771 4.93 -23.98 -23.73
C ALA A 771 6.01 -24.42 -24.71
N THR A 772 7.26 -24.51 -24.30
CA THR A 772 8.34 -25.01 -25.17
C THR A 772 8.07 -26.45 -25.59
N LEU A 773 8.39 -26.77 -26.85
CA LEU A 773 8.20 -28.12 -27.40
C LEU A 773 9.25 -29.12 -26.87
N SER A 774 10.36 -28.62 -26.33
CA SER A 774 11.42 -29.44 -25.74
C SER A 774 11.83 -28.86 -24.39
N LYS A 775 12.25 -29.74 -23.49
CA LYS A 775 12.78 -29.35 -22.19
C LYS A 775 14.23 -28.90 -22.31
N SER A 776 14.62 -27.90 -21.54
CA SER A 776 16.00 -27.41 -21.49
C SER A 776 16.38 -26.89 -20.10
N VAL A 777 17.67 -26.81 -19.81
CA VAL A 777 18.20 -26.21 -18.57
C VAL A 777 18.34 -24.69 -18.64
N GLU A 778 18.34 -24.13 -19.85
CA GLU A 778 18.41 -22.69 -20.11
C GLU A 778 17.33 -22.28 -21.11
N PHE A 779 16.73 -21.11 -20.86
CA PHE A 779 15.68 -20.50 -21.66
C PHE A 779 16.04 -19.05 -21.93
N ALA A 780 15.99 -18.66 -23.20
CA ALA A 780 16.09 -17.28 -23.66
C ALA A 780 15.04 -17.03 -24.74
N HIS A 781 14.12 -16.12 -24.49
CA HIS A 781 13.00 -15.85 -25.39
C HIS A 781 12.69 -14.36 -25.44
N LEU A 782 12.35 -13.86 -26.63
CA LEU A 782 11.85 -12.52 -26.85
C LEU A 782 10.40 -12.58 -27.34
N MET A 783 9.51 -11.90 -26.63
CA MET A 783 8.17 -11.56 -27.09
C MET A 783 8.16 -10.11 -27.57
N VAL A 784 7.71 -9.89 -28.80
CA VAL A 784 7.49 -8.55 -29.37
C VAL A 784 6.00 -8.24 -29.35
N LEU A 785 5.63 -7.21 -28.60
CA LEU A 785 4.26 -6.70 -28.49
C LEU A 785 4.10 -5.49 -29.41
N ARG A 786 3.27 -5.61 -30.44
CA ARG A 786 2.95 -4.51 -31.38
C ARG A 786 1.59 -3.91 -31.06
N ASP A 787 1.58 -2.67 -30.60
CA ASP A 787 0.36 -1.93 -30.29
C ASP A 787 -0.51 -1.77 -31.54
N GLY A 788 -1.82 -2.00 -31.40
CA GLY A 788 -2.78 -1.93 -32.49
C GLY A 788 -2.52 -2.95 -33.61
N CYS A 789 -1.71 -3.98 -33.37
CA CYS A 789 -1.26 -4.94 -34.37
C CYS A 789 -0.62 -4.29 -35.62
N ARG A 790 -0.02 -3.10 -35.45
CA ARG A 790 0.58 -2.31 -36.54
C ARG A 790 1.55 -3.15 -37.37
N ASN A 791 1.44 -3.08 -38.69
CA ASN A 791 2.41 -3.71 -39.58
C ASN A 791 3.69 -2.85 -39.59
N LEU A 792 4.66 -3.24 -38.77
CA LEU A 792 5.93 -2.54 -38.61
C LEU A 792 7.08 -3.54 -38.82
N PRO A 793 8.11 -3.21 -39.60
CA PRO A 793 9.26 -4.08 -39.78
C PRO A 793 10.04 -4.18 -38.47
N VAL A 794 9.99 -5.36 -37.85
CA VAL A 794 10.81 -5.74 -36.69
C VAL A 794 11.70 -6.90 -37.12
N GLN A 795 13.01 -6.71 -37.01
CA GLN A 795 14.00 -7.75 -37.28
C GLN A 795 14.61 -8.19 -35.94
N VAL A 796 14.63 -9.49 -35.71
CA VAL A 796 15.20 -10.10 -34.52
C VAL A 796 16.26 -11.09 -34.95
N THR A 797 17.47 -10.93 -34.41
CA THR A 797 18.55 -11.92 -34.54
C THR A 797 18.86 -12.50 -33.17
N GLN A 798 18.90 -13.82 -33.07
CA GLN A 798 19.15 -14.53 -31.81
C GLN A 798 20.26 -15.56 -32.01
N SER A 799 21.26 -15.53 -31.11
CA SER A 799 22.32 -16.52 -31.00
C SER A 799 22.48 -16.92 -29.54
N GLY A 800 21.85 -18.04 -29.16
CA GLY A 800 21.76 -18.46 -27.76
C GLY A 800 20.96 -17.44 -26.93
N THR A 801 21.61 -16.86 -25.91
CA THR A 801 21.03 -15.84 -25.03
C THR A 801 21.10 -14.42 -25.60
N LEU A 802 21.98 -14.18 -26.58
CA LEU A 802 22.16 -12.88 -27.23
C LEU A 802 21.02 -12.64 -28.23
N VAL A 803 20.20 -11.62 -27.97
CA VAL A 803 19.09 -11.20 -28.84
C VAL A 803 19.26 -9.74 -29.23
N SER A 804 19.34 -9.45 -30.52
CA SER A 804 19.40 -8.09 -31.05
C SER A 804 18.11 -7.75 -31.79
N VAL A 805 17.56 -6.57 -31.53
CA VAL A 805 16.28 -6.12 -32.08
C VAL A 805 16.46 -4.83 -32.83
N VAL A 806 16.07 -4.85 -34.11
CA VAL A 806 16.00 -3.69 -35.00
C VAL A 806 14.53 -3.39 -35.29
N VAL A 807 14.11 -2.15 -35.06
CA VAL A 807 12.75 -1.67 -35.33
C VAL A 807 12.84 -0.54 -36.35
N ALA A 808 12.10 -0.66 -37.45
CA ALA A 808 12.12 0.35 -38.52
C ALA A 808 13.53 0.72 -39.02
N GLY A 809 14.44 -0.27 -39.09
CA GLY A 809 15.81 -0.10 -39.57
C GLY A 809 16.80 0.47 -38.53
N ARG A 810 16.37 0.68 -37.28
CA ARG A 810 17.23 1.13 -36.17
C ARG A 810 17.39 0.05 -35.12
N GLN A 811 18.63 -0.21 -34.70
CA GLN A 811 18.89 -1.03 -33.52
C GLN A 811 18.25 -0.35 -32.29
N ILE A 812 17.41 -1.07 -31.55
CA ILE A 812 16.72 -0.54 -30.36
C ILE A 812 17.30 -1.15 -29.09
N ALA A 813 17.45 -2.48 -29.08
CA ALA A 813 17.85 -3.20 -27.89
C ALA A 813 18.73 -4.40 -28.23
N GLN A 814 19.66 -4.70 -27.33
CA GLN A 814 20.43 -5.93 -27.29
C GLN A 814 20.32 -6.53 -25.89
N PHE A 815 19.83 -7.76 -25.82
CA PHE A 815 19.67 -8.50 -24.57
C PHE A 815 20.69 -9.63 -24.52
N ASP A 816 21.28 -9.88 -23.35
CA ASP A 816 22.07 -11.08 -23.08
C ASP A 816 22.03 -11.43 -21.60
N LYS A 817 21.23 -12.44 -21.23
CA LYS A 817 21.03 -12.87 -19.84
C LYS A 817 20.52 -11.72 -18.97
N ARG A 818 21.38 -11.15 -18.11
CA ARG A 818 21.10 -10.00 -17.25
C ARG A 818 21.42 -8.66 -17.93
N ALA A 819 22.20 -8.67 -19.00
CA ALA A 819 22.63 -7.47 -19.69
C ALA A 819 21.54 -6.92 -20.62
N LEU A 820 21.42 -5.60 -20.63
CA LEU A 820 20.56 -4.85 -21.54
C LEU A 820 21.36 -3.65 -22.08
N GLY A 821 21.58 -3.65 -23.40
CA GLY A 821 22.04 -2.50 -24.16
C GLY A 821 20.87 -1.85 -24.89
N LEU A 822 20.77 -0.52 -24.81
CA LEU A 822 19.77 0.28 -25.53
C LEU A 822 20.48 1.23 -26.49
N THR A 823 19.85 1.50 -27.63
CA THR A 823 20.32 2.49 -28.61
C THR A 823 19.14 3.43 -28.91
N PRO A 824 19.24 4.72 -28.54
CA PRO A 824 18.13 5.68 -28.65
C PRO A 824 17.78 6.09 -30.08
#